data_AF-A0A8H6TZG5-F1
#
_entry.id   AF-A0A8H6TZG5-F1
#
_cell.length_a   1.000
_cell.length_b   1.000
_cell.length_c   1.000
_cell.angle_alpha   90.00
_cell.angle_beta   90.00
_cell.angle_gamma   90.00
#
_symmetry.space_group_name_H-M   'P 1'
#
loop_
_entity.id
_entity.type
_entity.pdbx_description
1 polymer ?
#
loop_
_entity_poly.entity_id
_entity_poly.type
_entity_poly.pdbx_seq_one_letter_code
_entity_poly.pdbx_strand_id
1 'polypeptide(L)'
;MALLIAHITVGQAATVINIIIAFLQYTLGLAIVALLIWSIPAVNSALAWNVIGRRLHTSLWPTLLRTDTLRGSGFRVAFFSYLSLVTTVLVAVAGIIMPLGLSTGPDLHAPLKTARASFIADTSPLGLATSPRQNYVYGRVCGANGPMTCPGGGVNTTVIAADTVSRFNATPYGPFGMQFRRYYNGTAGFHWPMLVPTFATTESLILRNGIFAVGGLIVDLDNPGIGLWNHTLPTGTERGATWSEDVLWLEPVSQCVDTNLTVDYTLQNSPVTTNQVNNYNLVDHGGFYNLTTEYPTLNRDGQNLDLQQHAYKGAVLSNFYTMFNLGNITRKQSYSGRLFPINFTQTNFFGGQTQTINMLYMGAVTTDNVTITGGDLATSCEGYGGLDSANISNVAVHCSMFLGPPQRTDGGDPTLPADNSTWTQRMFSCASGTRARMQRVDFNFNGTMDMSALAISRRNIDTPVLWATEATDLNLTNVDLLWGRVPDSLEGDPNLQTIRSDVFYVPAGGADIWGVTTGGQPTVLPALAWSTIGNLLGNTMIVDYSGISNYALLRKFQQLILSDPTNGAAQIQKLIWTDIMANNMVGTDSRTTLLIGENVSAIAYDLRYAIPALLLFLLWLPTFGGAVFVLVTGLLRLSYLKFLLTHTSSGRIALGDSALRPMHHGPGFDPGYMTPTTPMAGTARNEDETRWAKGAGRTPVGVEQVGSNPPEYKGDFMAVATHPSSP
;
A
#
# COMPACT_ATOMS: atom_id res chain seq x y z
N MET A 1 2.20 23.87 2.70
CA MET A 1 2.05 23.12 3.96
C MET A 1 0.56 22.91 4.14
N ALA A 2 0.09 21.66 4.11
CA ALA A 2 -1.34 21.33 4.09
C ALA A 2 -1.78 20.80 5.47
N LEU A 3 -2.90 21.31 5.98
CA LEU A 3 -3.53 20.80 7.20
C LEU A 3 -4.52 19.70 6.83
N LEU A 4 -4.49 18.57 7.53
CA LEU A 4 -5.38 17.41 7.33
C LEU A 4 -6.39 17.32 8.47
N ILE A 5 -7.69 17.32 8.16
CA ILE A 5 -8.78 17.16 9.14
C ILE A 5 -9.68 16.00 8.67
N ALA A 6 -9.94 15.03 9.57
CA ALA A 6 -10.82 13.89 9.33
C ALA A 6 -12.28 14.19 9.72
N HIS A 7 -13.24 13.45 9.14
CA HIS A 7 -14.67 13.45 9.50
C HIS A 7 -15.52 14.69 9.16
N ILE A 8 -15.05 15.60 8.31
CA ILE A 8 -15.83 16.77 7.86
C ILE A 8 -15.89 16.75 6.33
N THR A 9 -17.02 17.10 5.73
CA THR A 9 -17.13 17.28 4.27
C THR A 9 -16.64 18.66 3.85
N VAL A 10 -16.17 18.81 2.61
CA VAL A 10 -15.77 20.11 2.05
C VAL A 10 -16.89 21.14 2.22
N GLY A 11 -18.15 20.73 2.01
CA GLY A 11 -19.33 21.57 2.23
C GLY A 11 -19.50 22.00 3.68
N GLN A 12 -19.37 21.08 4.66
CA GLN A 12 -19.47 21.41 6.08
C GLN A 12 -18.33 22.32 6.55
N ALA A 13 -17.10 22.10 6.08
CA ALA A 13 -15.98 22.95 6.42
C ALA A 13 -16.14 24.36 5.81
N ALA A 14 -16.59 24.46 4.56
CA ALA A 14 -16.89 25.74 3.92
C ALA A 14 -18.01 26.52 4.63
N THR A 15 -19.06 25.84 5.12
CA THR A 15 -20.13 26.52 5.88
C THR A 15 -19.63 27.02 7.24
N VAL A 16 -18.84 26.24 7.97
CA VAL A 16 -18.23 26.68 9.23
C VAL A 16 -17.34 27.90 9.02
N ILE A 17 -16.51 27.90 7.97
CA ILE A 17 -15.66 29.04 7.61
C ILE A 17 -16.50 30.29 7.33
N ASN A 18 -17.58 30.16 6.55
CA ASN A 18 -18.47 31.28 6.25
C ASN A 18 -19.18 31.82 7.50
N ILE A 19 -19.59 30.95 8.42
CA ILE A 19 -20.19 31.37 9.70
C ILE A 19 -19.18 32.20 10.52
N ILE A 20 -17.92 31.76 10.60
CA ILE A 20 -16.87 32.48 11.33
C ILE A 20 -16.62 33.86 10.69
N ILE A 21 -16.52 33.94 9.36
CA ILE A 21 -16.33 35.22 8.66
C ILE A 21 -17.51 36.17 8.88
N ALA A 22 -18.75 35.66 8.84
CA ALA A 22 -19.94 36.45 9.11
C ALA A 22 -19.97 36.98 10.56
N PHE A 23 -19.57 36.15 11.54
CA PHE A 23 -19.45 36.56 12.93
C PHE A 23 -18.38 37.65 13.12
N LEU A 24 -17.21 37.49 12.49
CA LEU A 24 -16.14 38.50 12.49
C LEU A 24 -16.64 39.80 11.87
N GLN A 25 -17.34 39.75 10.73
CA GLN A 25 -17.90 40.93 10.07
C GLN A 25 -18.86 41.69 10.99
N TYR A 26 -19.80 40.98 11.63
CA TYR A 26 -20.81 41.60 12.49
C TYR A 26 -20.19 42.24 13.74
N THR A 27 -19.33 41.49 14.43
CA THR A 27 -18.69 41.96 15.67
C THR A 27 -17.68 43.08 15.43
N LEU A 28 -16.97 43.06 14.30
CA LEU A 28 -16.04 44.13 13.90
C LEU A 28 -16.77 45.45 13.68
N GLY A 29 -17.91 45.41 12.97
CA GLY A 29 -18.73 46.60 12.73
C GLY A 29 -19.20 47.25 14.03
N LEU A 30 -19.67 46.44 14.98
CA LEU A 30 -20.08 46.92 16.30
C LEU A 30 -18.91 47.45 17.13
N ALA A 31 -17.77 46.77 17.13
CA ALA A 31 -16.58 47.16 17.87
C ALA A 31 -16.01 48.50 17.39
N ILE A 32 -15.95 48.70 16.07
CA ILE A 32 -15.49 49.97 15.47
C ILE A 32 -16.41 51.12 15.90
N VAL A 33 -17.72 50.91 15.92
CA VAL A 33 -18.70 51.94 16.34
C VAL A 33 -18.52 52.28 17.82
N ALA A 34 -18.36 51.28 18.69
CA ALA A 34 -18.16 51.50 20.13
C ALA A 34 -16.86 52.26 20.43
N LEU A 35 -15.75 51.87 19.80
CA LEU A 35 -14.46 52.56 19.94
C LEU A 35 -14.48 53.99 19.37
N LEU A 36 -15.17 54.19 18.24
CA LEU A 36 -15.34 55.50 17.65
C LEU A 36 -16.03 56.44 18.65
N ILE A 37 -17.15 56.02 19.25
CA ILE A 37 -17.94 56.83 20.19
C ILE A 37 -17.16 57.13 21.47
N TRP A 38 -16.38 56.17 21.98
CA TRP A 38 -15.49 56.39 23.11
C TRP A 38 -14.36 57.39 22.80
N SER A 39 -13.80 57.34 21.59
CA SER A 39 -12.63 58.15 21.21
C SER A 39 -12.95 59.62 20.89
N ILE A 40 -14.24 59.96 20.78
CA ILE A 40 -14.73 61.27 20.34
C ILE A 40 -14.84 62.24 21.54
N PRO A 41 -14.28 63.46 21.45
CA PRO A 41 -14.50 64.52 22.45
C PRO A 41 -15.95 65.01 22.46
N ALA A 42 -16.45 65.53 23.60
CA ALA A 42 -17.83 66.02 23.74
C ALA A 42 -18.22 67.22 22.83
N VAL A 43 -17.24 67.84 22.15
CA VAL A 43 -17.43 69.01 21.28
C VAL A 43 -16.78 68.74 19.92
N ASN A 44 -17.58 68.64 18.86
CA ASN A 44 -17.07 68.50 17.49
C ASN A 44 -17.84 69.42 16.53
N SER A 45 -17.22 69.74 15.39
CA SER A 45 -17.86 70.52 14.33
C SER A 45 -19.07 69.76 13.76
N ALA A 46 -20.10 70.50 13.31
CA ALA A 46 -21.31 69.93 12.70
C ALA A 46 -21.02 68.94 11.53
N LEU A 47 -19.87 69.11 10.86
CA LEU A 47 -19.38 68.23 9.80
C LEU A 47 -18.94 66.85 10.31
N ALA A 48 -18.38 66.75 11.53
CA ALA A 48 -18.01 65.48 12.15
C ALA A 48 -19.24 64.65 12.55
N TRP A 49 -20.31 65.31 13.00
CA TRP A 49 -21.60 64.68 13.26
C TRP A 49 -22.25 64.11 12.00
N ASN A 50 -22.05 64.76 10.85
CA ASN A 50 -22.56 64.28 9.57
C ASN A 50 -21.82 62.99 9.11
N VAL A 51 -20.51 62.89 9.36
CA VAL A 51 -19.72 61.66 9.12
C VAL A 51 -20.18 60.51 10.02
N ILE A 52 -20.48 60.80 11.30
CA ILE A 52 -21.02 59.81 12.25
C ILE A 52 -22.42 59.35 11.82
N GLY A 53 -23.29 60.28 11.41
CA GLY A 53 -24.62 59.96 10.87
C GLY A 53 -24.56 59.09 9.61
N ARG A 54 -23.60 59.33 8.72
CA ARG A 54 -23.36 58.52 7.51
C ARG A 54 -22.88 57.10 7.83
N ARG A 55 -22.08 56.95 8.90
CA ARG A 55 -21.65 55.64 9.43
C ARG A 55 -22.78 54.88 10.11
N LEU A 56 -23.75 55.59 10.69
CA LEU A 56 -24.96 55.00 11.28
C LEU A 56 -26.01 54.59 10.25
N HIS A 57 -26.02 55.18 9.04
CA HIS A 57 -27.08 54.99 8.03
C HIS A 57 -26.63 54.33 6.70
N THR A 58 -25.44 53.73 6.64
CA THR A 58 -24.95 52.81 5.59
C THR A 58 -25.30 53.12 4.12
N SER A 59 -24.41 53.81 3.40
CA SER A 59 -24.21 53.56 1.96
C SER A 59 -22.75 53.78 1.54
N LEU A 60 -22.20 52.87 0.72
CA LEU A 60 -20.80 52.82 0.26
C LEU A 60 -20.49 53.73 -0.95
N TRP A 61 -21.52 54.34 -1.54
CA TRP A 61 -21.42 55.19 -2.73
C TRP A 61 -20.54 56.44 -2.61
N PRO A 62 -20.51 57.16 -1.48
CA PRO A 62 -19.75 58.41 -1.38
C PRO A 62 -18.23 58.25 -1.39
N THR A 63 -17.73 57.16 -0.81
CA THR A 63 -16.30 56.89 -0.69
C THR A 63 -15.68 56.47 -2.02
N LEU A 64 -16.46 55.76 -2.85
CA LEU A 64 -16.03 55.29 -4.18
C LEU A 64 -16.04 56.42 -5.22
N LEU A 65 -16.96 57.37 -5.11
CA LEU A 65 -17.16 58.47 -6.07
C LEU A 65 -16.27 59.71 -5.83
N ARG A 66 -15.38 59.71 -4.81
CA ARG A 66 -14.50 60.85 -4.48
C ARG A 66 -15.22 62.22 -4.46
N THR A 67 -16.44 62.29 -3.93
CA THR A 67 -17.19 63.56 -3.81
C THR A 67 -17.11 64.21 -2.43
N ASP A 68 -16.19 63.77 -1.56
CA ASP A 68 -16.03 64.36 -0.23
C ASP A 68 -15.09 65.58 -0.24
N THR A 69 -15.64 66.74 0.14
CA THR A 69 -14.91 67.98 0.43
C THR A 69 -14.16 67.86 1.77
N LEU A 70 -13.04 67.13 1.76
CA LEU A 70 -12.17 66.97 2.92
C LEU A 70 -11.37 68.24 3.23
N ARG A 71 -11.92 69.15 4.04
CA ARG A 71 -11.11 70.08 4.85
C ARG A 71 -11.69 70.24 6.25
N GLY A 72 -11.03 69.61 7.23
CA GLY A 72 -11.13 70.00 8.65
C GLY A 72 -11.68 68.98 9.67
N SER A 73 -11.67 67.67 9.42
CA SER A 73 -12.02 66.67 10.45
C SER A 73 -10.79 66.22 11.26
N GLY A 74 -10.97 65.94 12.55
CA GLY A 74 -9.90 65.50 13.43
C GLY A 74 -9.33 64.12 13.04
N PHE A 75 -8.03 63.92 13.28
CA PHE A 75 -7.25 62.72 12.92
C PHE A 75 -7.93 61.38 13.31
N ARG A 76 -8.59 61.34 14.48
CA ARG A 76 -9.27 60.13 14.99
C ARG A 76 -10.43 59.67 14.09
N VAL A 77 -11.22 60.60 13.55
CA VAL A 77 -12.37 60.28 12.70
C VAL A 77 -11.89 59.77 11.32
N ALA A 78 -10.81 60.36 10.79
CA ALA A 78 -10.19 59.90 9.55
C ALA A 78 -9.62 58.49 9.69
N PHE A 79 -8.94 58.19 10.82
CA PHE A 79 -8.37 56.88 11.10
C PHE A 79 -9.42 55.76 11.12
N PHE A 80 -10.51 55.92 11.90
CA PHE A 80 -11.59 54.92 11.94
C PHE A 80 -12.33 54.79 10.61
N SER A 81 -12.40 55.87 9.82
CA SER A 81 -13.03 55.81 8.49
C SER A 81 -12.22 54.95 7.51
N TYR A 82 -10.90 55.11 7.49
CA TYR A 82 -10.00 54.31 6.67
C TYR A 82 -9.94 52.85 7.13
N LEU A 83 -9.86 52.62 8.44
CA LEU A 83 -9.88 51.28 9.05
C LEU A 83 -11.13 50.51 8.65
N SER A 84 -12.30 51.15 8.69
CA SER A 84 -13.54 50.52 8.28
C SER A 84 -13.53 50.09 6.81
N LEU A 85 -13.01 50.93 5.90
CA LEU A 85 -12.94 50.59 4.47
C LEU A 85 -12.02 49.40 4.21
N VAL A 86 -10.83 49.39 4.83
CA VAL A 86 -9.87 48.28 4.72
C VAL A 86 -10.50 46.99 5.24
N THR A 87 -11.19 47.04 6.38
CA THR A 87 -11.83 45.85 6.96
C THR A 87 -12.97 45.30 6.09
N THR A 88 -13.80 46.15 5.49
CA THR A 88 -14.89 45.69 4.60
C THR A 88 -14.35 45.01 3.33
N VAL A 89 -13.26 45.53 2.78
CA VAL A 89 -12.59 44.92 1.62
C VAL A 89 -11.96 43.58 2.03
N LEU A 90 -11.28 43.53 3.18
CA LEU A 90 -10.68 42.29 3.68
C LEU A 90 -11.73 41.21 3.96
N VAL A 91 -12.89 41.56 4.53
CA VAL A 91 -13.99 40.61 4.75
C VAL A 91 -14.50 40.05 3.42
N ALA A 92 -14.71 40.91 2.42
CA ALA A 92 -15.17 40.47 1.10
C ALA A 92 -14.14 39.53 0.42
N VAL A 93 -12.85 39.89 0.48
CA VAL A 93 -11.77 39.07 -0.08
C VAL A 93 -11.61 37.75 0.68
N ALA A 94 -11.66 37.77 2.02
CA ALA A 94 -11.56 36.57 2.84
C ALA A 94 -12.74 35.63 2.63
N GLY A 95 -13.97 36.17 2.53
CA GLY A 95 -15.18 35.39 2.26
C GLY A 95 -15.16 34.66 0.92
N ILE A 96 -14.49 35.23 -0.09
CA ILE A 96 -14.35 34.61 -1.41
C ILE A 96 -13.17 33.64 -1.43
N ILE A 97 -11.98 34.05 -0.99
CA ILE A 97 -10.74 33.30 -1.20
C ILE A 97 -10.58 32.13 -0.22
N MET A 98 -11.05 32.25 1.02
CA MET A 98 -10.81 31.26 2.06
C MET A 98 -11.45 29.89 1.77
N PRO A 99 -12.68 29.80 1.22
CA PRO A 99 -13.28 28.52 0.80
C PRO A 99 -12.57 27.85 -0.40
N LEU A 100 -11.87 28.61 -1.25
CA LEU A 100 -11.15 28.04 -2.42
C LEU A 100 -9.96 27.17 -2.02
N GLY A 101 -9.44 27.33 -0.79
CA GLY A 101 -8.31 26.53 -0.29
C GLY A 101 -8.67 25.11 0.10
N LEU A 102 -9.95 24.71 0.08
CA LEU A 102 -10.37 23.35 0.41
C LEU A 102 -10.27 22.43 -0.80
N SER A 103 -9.55 21.32 -0.63
CA SER A 103 -9.57 20.20 -1.57
C SER A 103 -9.83 18.89 -0.84
N THR A 104 -10.31 17.89 -1.57
CA THR A 104 -10.30 16.51 -1.10
C THR A 104 -8.84 16.08 -0.89
N GLY A 105 -8.50 15.73 0.34
CA GLY A 105 -7.20 15.18 0.72
C GLY A 105 -7.11 13.69 0.41
N PRO A 106 -5.93 13.08 0.59
CA PRO A 106 -5.78 11.63 0.48
C PRO A 106 -6.65 10.92 1.53
N ASP A 107 -7.16 9.74 1.21
CA ASP A 107 -7.91 8.93 2.17
C ASP A 107 -7.03 8.60 3.38
N LEU A 108 -7.54 8.90 4.58
CA LEU A 108 -6.91 8.55 5.85
C LEU A 108 -7.53 7.27 6.39
N HIS A 109 -6.73 6.45 7.07
CA HIS A 109 -7.22 5.22 7.68
C HIS A 109 -7.86 5.51 9.04
N ALA A 110 -9.10 5.05 9.22
CA ALA A 110 -9.75 5.02 10.52
C ALA A 110 -9.00 4.10 11.51
N PRO A 111 -9.15 4.29 12.83
CA PRO A 111 -8.69 3.31 13.81
C PRO A 111 -9.26 1.91 13.51
N LEU A 112 -8.45 0.88 13.74
CA LEU A 112 -8.80 -0.50 13.45
C LEU A 112 -10.10 -0.92 14.16
N LYS A 113 -11.04 -1.45 13.40
CA LYS A 113 -12.34 -1.96 13.86
C LYS A 113 -12.57 -3.37 13.33
N THR A 114 -13.20 -4.21 14.13
CA THR A 114 -13.60 -5.55 13.68
C THR A 114 -14.77 -5.46 12.70
N ALA A 115 -14.60 -6.02 11.50
CA ALA A 115 -15.65 -6.17 10.50
C ALA A 115 -15.87 -7.65 10.15
N ARG A 116 -17.06 -7.97 9.66
CA ARG A 116 -17.35 -9.31 9.12
C ARG A 116 -16.67 -9.46 7.77
N ALA A 117 -16.12 -10.63 7.53
CA ALA A 117 -15.55 -10.99 6.23
C ALA A 117 -16.35 -12.10 5.58
N SER A 118 -16.40 -12.07 4.24
CA SER A 118 -17.03 -13.11 3.43
C SER A 118 -16.09 -13.55 2.33
N PHE A 119 -16.17 -14.83 2.01
CA PHE A 119 -15.50 -15.39 0.84
C PHE A 119 -16.08 -14.79 -0.45
N ILE A 120 -15.19 -14.35 -1.35
CA ILE A 120 -15.55 -13.96 -2.70
C ILE A 120 -15.06 -15.04 -3.66
N ALA A 121 -15.97 -15.53 -4.51
CA ALA A 121 -15.62 -16.51 -5.51
C ALA A 121 -14.79 -15.86 -6.63
N ASP A 122 -13.67 -16.48 -6.97
CA ASP A 122 -12.87 -16.09 -8.13
C ASP A 122 -13.60 -16.41 -9.44
N THR A 123 -13.72 -15.41 -10.31
CA THR A 123 -14.33 -15.52 -11.63
C THR A 123 -13.30 -15.67 -12.75
N SER A 124 -12.01 -15.66 -12.43
CA SER A 124 -10.93 -15.89 -13.40
C SER A 124 -10.96 -17.31 -13.98
N PRO A 125 -10.21 -17.59 -15.08
CA PRO A 125 -10.07 -18.94 -15.60
C PRO A 125 -9.64 -19.96 -14.53
N LEU A 126 -8.75 -19.57 -13.61
CA LEU A 126 -8.33 -20.42 -12.48
C LEU A 126 -9.47 -20.74 -11.53
N GLY A 127 -10.32 -19.76 -11.20
CA GLY A 127 -11.53 -19.96 -10.42
C GLY A 127 -12.49 -20.96 -11.09
N LEU A 128 -12.72 -20.80 -12.39
CA LEU A 128 -13.59 -21.69 -13.18
C LEU A 128 -13.05 -23.13 -13.28
N ALA A 129 -11.72 -23.30 -13.32
CA ALA A 129 -11.09 -24.61 -13.39
C ALA A 129 -10.96 -25.32 -12.02
N THR A 130 -11.28 -24.64 -10.92
CA THR A 130 -11.13 -25.19 -9.57
C THR A 130 -12.29 -26.14 -9.24
N SER A 131 -12.01 -27.40 -8.88
CA SER A 131 -13.06 -28.37 -8.50
C SER A 131 -13.83 -27.91 -7.25
N PRO A 132 -15.09 -28.33 -7.03
CA PRO A 132 -15.79 -28.12 -5.77
C PRO A 132 -15.02 -28.68 -4.56
N ARG A 133 -15.10 -28.05 -3.39
CA ARG A 133 -14.26 -28.41 -2.22
C ARG A 133 -14.89 -29.41 -1.24
N GLN A 134 -16.20 -29.62 -1.30
CA GLN A 134 -16.95 -30.42 -0.30
C GLN A 134 -16.50 -31.88 -0.20
N ASN A 135 -15.91 -32.43 -1.26
CA ASN A 135 -15.52 -33.84 -1.35
C ASN A 135 -14.00 -34.06 -1.30
N TYR A 136 -13.22 -33.06 -0.90
CA TYR A 136 -11.76 -33.19 -0.83
C TYR A 136 -11.38 -34.04 0.39
N VAL A 137 -10.68 -35.15 0.14
CA VAL A 137 -10.19 -36.06 1.20
C VAL A 137 -8.67 -36.07 1.18
N TYR A 138 -8.07 -35.71 2.32
CA TYR A 138 -6.64 -35.86 2.51
C TYR A 138 -6.27 -37.33 2.66
N GLY A 139 -5.23 -37.74 1.96
CA GLY A 139 -4.71 -39.10 2.06
C GLY A 139 -3.29 -39.20 1.56
N ARG A 140 -2.60 -40.25 1.97
CA ARG A 140 -1.20 -40.51 1.62
C ARG A 140 -0.91 -41.99 1.46
N VAL A 141 0.24 -42.30 0.86
CA VAL A 141 0.73 -43.67 0.68
C VAL A 141 2.16 -43.74 1.16
N CYS A 142 2.54 -44.83 1.82
CA CYS A 142 3.92 -45.07 2.23
C CYS A 142 4.42 -46.41 1.68
N GLY A 143 5.69 -46.43 1.32
CA GLY A 143 6.41 -47.54 0.69
C GLY A 143 6.41 -47.45 -0.82
N ALA A 144 7.60 -47.47 -1.43
CA ALA A 144 7.76 -47.44 -2.89
C ALA A 144 7.57 -48.82 -3.54
N ASN A 145 8.16 -49.86 -2.94
CA ASN A 145 8.20 -51.23 -3.51
C ASN A 145 7.17 -52.18 -2.87
N GLY A 146 6.37 -51.69 -1.94
CA GLY A 146 5.37 -52.47 -1.21
C GLY A 146 4.73 -51.62 -0.12
N PRO A 147 3.49 -51.96 0.31
CA PRO A 147 2.77 -51.17 1.29
C PRO A 147 3.52 -51.16 2.63
N MET A 148 3.79 -49.96 3.15
CA MET A 148 4.36 -49.75 4.47
C MET A 148 3.38 -48.95 5.34
N THR A 149 3.53 -49.09 6.66
CA THR A 149 2.78 -48.30 7.63
C THR A 149 3.31 -46.87 7.63
N CYS A 150 2.45 -45.91 7.30
CA CYS A 150 2.78 -44.50 7.43
C CYS A 150 2.92 -44.08 8.89
N PRO A 151 3.70 -43.02 9.20
CA PRO A 151 3.81 -42.47 10.55
C PRO A 151 2.45 -42.21 11.21
N GLY A 152 2.27 -42.69 12.44
CA GLY A 152 1.01 -42.60 13.21
C GLY A 152 -0.19 -43.37 12.65
N GLY A 153 -0.08 -43.97 11.46
CA GLY A 153 -1.17 -44.67 10.77
C GLY A 153 -1.24 -46.17 11.06
N GLY A 154 -2.32 -46.81 10.61
CA GLY A 154 -2.44 -48.26 10.56
C GLY A 154 -1.78 -48.87 9.32
N VAL A 155 -1.67 -50.21 9.29
CA VAL A 155 -1.23 -50.93 8.08
C VAL A 155 -2.33 -50.81 7.00
N ASN A 156 -1.95 -50.61 5.73
CA ASN A 156 -2.85 -50.59 4.58
C ASN A 156 -3.96 -49.52 4.59
N THR A 157 -3.72 -48.37 5.23
CA THR A 157 -4.66 -47.23 5.17
C THR A 157 -4.04 -46.04 4.46
N THR A 158 -4.86 -45.37 3.65
CA THR A 158 -4.54 -44.07 3.02
C THR A 158 -4.84 -42.90 3.94
N VAL A 159 -5.52 -43.15 5.06
CA VAL A 159 -6.02 -42.15 6.00
C VAL A 159 -4.88 -41.67 6.90
N ILE A 160 -4.74 -40.36 7.01
CA ILE A 160 -3.79 -39.73 7.92
C ILE A 160 -4.31 -39.88 9.36
N ALA A 161 -3.42 -40.21 10.29
CA ALA A 161 -3.75 -40.41 11.69
C ALA A 161 -4.42 -39.17 12.32
N ALA A 162 -5.48 -39.37 13.10
CA ALA A 162 -6.23 -38.27 13.72
C ALA A 162 -5.36 -37.39 14.64
N ASP A 163 -4.41 -38.01 15.36
CA ASP A 163 -3.46 -37.29 16.21
C ASP A 163 -2.56 -36.35 15.39
N THR A 164 -1.97 -36.87 14.31
CA THR A 164 -1.18 -36.07 13.35
C THR A 164 -1.99 -34.92 12.77
N VAL A 165 -3.24 -35.17 12.35
CA VAL A 165 -4.14 -34.11 11.86
C VAL A 165 -4.35 -33.04 12.92
N SER A 166 -4.60 -33.43 14.17
CA SER A 166 -4.84 -32.48 15.27
C SER A 166 -3.65 -31.57 15.55
N ARG A 167 -2.41 -32.11 15.50
CA ARG A 167 -1.17 -31.36 15.73
C ARG A 167 -0.93 -30.29 14.67
N PHE A 168 -1.07 -30.69 13.42
CA PHE A 168 -0.83 -29.82 12.27
C PHE A 168 -2.00 -28.87 11.97
N ASN A 169 -3.21 -29.16 12.47
CA ASN A 169 -4.36 -28.27 12.40
C ASN A 169 -4.47 -27.32 13.61
N ALA A 170 -3.53 -27.38 14.56
CA ALA A 170 -3.47 -26.46 15.68
C ALA A 170 -3.15 -25.01 15.24
N THR A 171 -2.62 -24.83 14.02
CA THR A 171 -2.50 -23.54 13.36
C THR A 171 -3.04 -23.64 11.93
N PRO A 172 -3.54 -22.54 11.34
CA PRO A 172 -4.03 -22.55 9.95
C PRO A 172 -2.90 -22.67 8.91
N TYR A 173 -1.65 -22.55 9.33
CA TYR A 173 -0.45 -22.53 8.47
C TYR A 173 0.20 -23.92 8.37
N GLY A 174 -0.63 -24.97 8.46
CA GLY A 174 -0.25 -26.36 8.37
C GLY A 174 -0.50 -26.96 6.98
N PRO A 175 -0.15 -28.24 6.80
CA PRO A 175 -0.36 -28.98 5.55
C PRO A 175 -1.84 -29.06 5.12
N PHE A 176 -2.77 -28.97 6.08
CA PHE A 176 -4.21 -29.02 5.85
C PHE A 176 -4.84 -27.67 5.46
N GLY A 177 -4.04 -26.58 5.44
CA GLY A 177 -4.42 -25.30 4.86
C GLY A 177 -4.23 -25.25 3.32
N MET A 178 -3.71 -26.33 2.73
CA MET A 178 -3.45 -26.48 1.30
C MET A 178 -4.35 -27.55 0.70
N GLN A 179 -4.67 -27.42 -0.59
CA GLN A 179 -5.35 -28.44 -1.40
C GLN A 179 -4.92 -28.37 -2.87
N PHE A 180 -5.11 -29.48 -3.59
CA PHE A 180 -4.98 -29.50 -5.05
C PHE A 180 -6.13 -28.73 -5.70
N ARG A 181 -5.82 -27.89 -6.69
CA ARG A 181 -6.83 -27.13 -7.44
C ARG A 181 -7.81 -28.05 -8.17
N ARG A 182 -7.31 -29.11 -8.82
CA ARG A 182 -8.12 -30.12 -9.48
C ARG A 182 -7.84 -31.50 -8.92
N TYR A 183 -8.91 -32.27 -8.74
CA TYR A 183 -8.85 -33.62 -8.22
C TYR A 183 -10.07 -34.42 -8.68
N TYR A 184 -9.95 -35.74 -8.59
CA TYR A 184 -11.05 -36.69 -8.72
C TYR A 184 -10.88 -37.85 -7.74
N ASN A 185 -11.97 -38.55 -7.43
CA ASN A 185 -11.91 -39.76 -6.62
C ASN A 185 -11.59 -40.95 -7.53
N GLY A 186 -10.51 -41.66 -7.22
CA GLY A 186 -10.04 -42.79 -8.02
C GLY A 186 -9.28 -43.79 -7.16
N THR A 187 -8.39 -44.53 -7.81
CA THR A 187 -7.46 -45.44 -7.15
C THR A 187 -6.03 -45.06 -7.51
N ALA A 188 -5.13 -45.09 -6.53
CA ALA A 188 -3.71 -44.83 -6.75
C ALA A 188 -2.83 -45.68 -5.80
N GLY A 189 -1.51 -45.65 -6.01
CA GLY A 189 -0.56 -46.48 -5.27
C GLY A 189 -0.88 -47.98 -5.42
N PHE A 190 -1.10 -48.66 -4.30
CA PHE A 190 -1.42 -50.10 -4.24
C PHE A 190 -2.89 -50.42 -4.53
N HIS A 191 -3.50 -49.76 -5.52
CA HIS A 191 -4.93 -49.88 -5.89
C HIS A 191 -5.91 -49.47 -4.77
N TRP A 192 -5.48 -48.57 -3.88
CA TRP A 192 -6.33 -48.10 -2.79
C TRP A 192 -7.24 -46.95 -3.25
N PRO A 193 -8.51 -46.89 -2.79
CA PRO A 193 -9.40 -45.79 -3.09
C PRO A 193 -8.90 -44.51 -2.40
N MET A 194 -8.69 -43.45 -3.18
CA MET A 194 -8.25 -42.16 -2.66
C MET A 194 -8.55 -41.00 -3.60
N LEU A 195 -8.32 -39.79 -3.10
CA LEU A 195 -8.29 -38.59 -3.92
C LEU A 195 -7.01 -38.62 -4.79
N VAL A 196 -7.21 -38.49 -6.10
CA VAL A 196 -6.12 -38.40 -7.07
C VAL A 196 -6.07 -36.96 -7.60
N PRO A 197 -4.94 -36.25 -7.44
CA PRO A 197 -4.80 -34.92 -7.98
C PRO A 197 -4.70 -34.94 -9.50
N THR A 198 -5.14 -33.85 -10.13
CA THR A 198 -4.91 -33.61 -11.54
C THR A 198 -3.94 -32.45 -11.67
N PHE A 199 -2.74 -32.75 -12.18
CA PHE A 199 -1.71 -31.76 -12.42
C PHE A 199 -1.90 -31.18 -13.82
N ALA A 200 -2.33 -29.92 -13.92
CA ALA A 200 -2.73 -29.28 -15.16
C ALA A 200 -2.52 -27.74 -15.11
N THR A 201 -2.60 -27.08 -16.26
CA THR A 201 -2.41 -25.63 -16.42
C THR A 201 -3.67 -25.12 -17.08
N THR A 202 -4.23 -24.10 -16.44
CA THR A 202 -5.46 -23.45 -16.86
C THR A 202 -5.13 -22.19 -17.65
N GLU A 203 -4.20 -21.39 -17.12
CA GLU A 203 -3.67 -20.21 -17.79
C GLU A 203 -2.19 -20.01 -17.44
N SER A 204 -1.43 -19.42 -18.36
CA SER A 204 -0.04 -19.02 -18.14
C SER A 204 -0.03 -17.59 -17.58
N LEU A 205 0.35 -17.43 -16.32
CA LEU A 205 0.50 -16.17 -15.60
C LEU A 205 1.89 -15.55 -15.76
N ILE A 206 2.89 -16.33 -16.18
CA ILE A 206 4.32 -15.94 -16.22
C ILE A 206 4.64 -14.61 -16.95
N LEU A 207 3.78 -14.16 -17.89
CA LEU A 207 3.95 -12.89 -18.61
C LEU A 207 3.40 -11.68 -17.84
N ARG A 208 2.54 -11.89 -16.84
CA ARG A 208 2.07 -10.84 -15.94
C ARG A 208 3.22 -10.37 -15.05
N ASN A 209 3.08 -9.16 -14.52
CA ASN A 209 4.00 -8.56 -13.55
C ASN A 209 3.20 -8.13 -12.31
N GLY A 210 3.88 -7.95 -11.19
CA GLY A 210 3.27 -7.55 -9.93
C GLY A 210 2.76 -8.70 -9.09
N ILE A 211 2.09 -8.30 -8.01
CA ILE A 211 1.42 -9.16 -7.04
C ILE A 211 -0.09 -9.04 -7.20
N PHE A 212 -0.78 -10.17 -7.26
CA PHE A 212 -2.23 -10.21 -7.48
C PHE A 212 -2.85 -11.45 -6.84
N ALA A 213 -4.16 -11.43 -6.59
CA ALA A 213 -4.90 -12.56 -6.05
C ALA A 213 -5.52 -13.41 -7.18
N VAL A 214 -5.49 -14.74 -7.01
CA VAL A 214 -6.14 -15.75 -7.88
C VAL A 214 -6.78 -16.83 -7.01
N GLY A 215 -7.74 -17.60 -7.50
CA GLY A 215 -8.53 -18.59 -6.73
C GLY A 215 -7.76 -19.31 -5.62
N GLY A 216 -7.97 -18.92 -4.36
CA GLY A 216 -7.33 -19.51 -3.18
C GLY A 216 -5.86 -19.15 -2.92
N LEU A 217 -5.26 -18.22 -3.67
CA LEU A 217 -3.85 -17.83 -3.55
C LEU A 217 -3.62 -16.33 -3.77
N ILE A 218 -2.47 -15.87 -3.31
CA ILE A 218 -1.83 -14.62 -3.74
C ILE A 218 -0.59 -15.01 -4.52
N VAL A 219 -0.40 -14.47 -5.72
CA VAL A 219 0.73 -14.76 -6.59
C VAL A 219 1.56 -13.51 -6.73
N ASP A 220 2.87 -13.61 -6.47
CA ASP A 220 3.84 -12.54 -6.71
C ASP A 220 4.81 -13.03 -7.79
N LEU A 221 4.89 -12.30 -8.90
CA LEU A 221 5.83 -12.61 -10.00
C LEU A 221 7.03 -11.64 -10.02
N ASP A 222 6.98 -10.53 -9.29
CA ASP A 222 8.12 -9.62 -9.17
C ASP A 222 9.14 -10.21 -8.19
N ASN A 223 8.65 -10.72 -7.07
CA ASN A 223 9.38 -11.60 -6.17
C ASN A 223 8.68 -12.98 -6.22
N PRO A 224 9.10 -13.90 -7.11
CA PRO A 224 8.39 -15.14 -7.36
C PRO A 224 7.99 -15.87 -6.08
N GLY A 225 6.73 -16.24 -5.96
CA GLY A 225 6.20 -17.06 -4.87
C GLY A 225 4.68 -17.03 -4.81
N ILE A 226 4.12 -17.89 -3.95
CA ILE A 226 2.68 -17.95 -3.72
C ILE A 226 2.34 -17.89 -2.23
N GLY A 227 1.34 -17.09 -1.87
CA GLY A 227 0.75 -16.99 -0.54
C GLY A 227 -0.56 -17.77 -0.46
N LEU A 228 -0.74 -18.58 0.58
CA LEU A 228 -1.96 -19.34 0.81
C LEU A 228 -3.05 -18.46 1.42
N TRP A 229 -4.11 -18.16 0.67
CA TRP A 229 -5.15 -17.23 1.12
C TRP A 229 -6.52 -17.51 0.50
N ASN A 230 -7.55 -17.72 1.32
CA ASN A 230 -8.90 -18.04 0.84
C ASN A 230 -9.81 -16.80 0.73
N HIS A 231 -9.48 -15.87 -0.16
CA HIS A 231 -10.33 -14.78 -0.70
C HIS A 231 -11.37 -14.16 0.25
N THR A 232 -10.98 -13.88 1.49
CA THR A 232 -11.87 -13.28 2.47
C THR A 232 -11.77 -11.77 2.43
N LEU A 233 -12.82 -11.09 1.95
CA LEU A 233 -12.90 -9.63 1.94
C LEU A 233 -13.82 -9.12 3.04
N PRO A 234 -13.54 -7.93 3.62
CA PRO A 234 -14.43 -7.31 4.57
C PRO A 234 -15.74 -6.85 3.91
N THR A 235 -16.84 -7.02 4.63
CA THR A 235 -18.19 -6.66 4.21
C THR A 235 -18.68 -5.40 4.92
N GLY A 236 -19.49 -4.59 4.23
CA GLY A 236 -20.10 -3.39 4.82
C GLY A 236 -19.25 -2.12 4.74
N THR A 237 -18.23 -2.08 3.87
CA THR A 237 -17.31 -0.94 3.71
C THR A 237 -17.53 -0.25 2.36
N GLU A 238 -18.42 0.74 2.31
CA GLU A 238 -18.81 1.43 1.05
C GLU A 238 -17.66 2.21 0.39
N ARG A 239 -16.69 2.69 1.18
CA ARG A 239 -15.56 3.51 0.70
C ARG A 239 -14.25 2.74 0.56
N GLY A 240 -14.29 1.41 0.73
CA GLY A 240 -13.10 0.59 0.80
C GLY A 240 -12.49 0.49 2.19
N ALA A 241 -11.54 -0.42 2.35
CA ALA A 241 -10.87 -0.67 3.61
C ALA A 241 -9.46 -1.20 3.40
N THR A 242 -8.65 -0.99 4.43
CA THR A 242 -7.32 -1.57 4.57
C THR A 242 -7.29 -2.60 5.69
N TRP A 243 -6.60 -3.70 5.50
CA TRP A 243 -6.36 -4.68 6.55
C TRP A 243 -5.07 -5.45 6.30
N SER A 244 -4.59 -6.12 7.34
CA SER A 244 -3.37 -6.93 7.26
C SER A 244 -3.64 -8.36 7.73
N GLU A 245 -3.03 -9.33 7.06
CA GLU A 245 -3.09 -10.74 7.46
C GLU A 245 -1.71 -11.39 7.41
N ASP A 246 -1.51 -12.35 8.32
CA ASP A 246 -0.34 -13.22 8.29
C ASP A 246 -0.65 -14.40 7.38
N VAL A 247 0.17 -14.58 6.35
CA VAL A 247 0.00 -15.57 5.29
C VAL A 247 1.23 -16.47 5.24
N LEU A 248 0.99 -17.77 5.04
CA LEU A 248 2.05 -18.72 4.74
C LEU A 248 2.42 -18.60 3.25
N TRP A 249 3.66 -18.24 2.99
CA TRP A 249 4.21 -18.13 1.64
C TRP A 249 5.15 -19.27 1.32
N LEU A 250 5.01 -19.81 0.11
CA LEU A 250 5.97 -20.72 -0.50
C LEU A 250 6.72 -19.98 -1.58
N GLU A 251 8.03 -19.88 -1.40
CA GLU A 251 8.93 -19.15 -2.27
C GLU A 251 9.88 -20.14 -2.96
N PRO A 252 9.94 -20.14 -4.30
CA PRO A 252 10.98 -20.85 -5.02
C PRO A 252 12.32 -20.14 -4.81
N VAL A 253 13.30 -20.90 -4.36
CA VAL A 253 14.69 -20.45 -4.26
C VAL A 253 15.51 -21.24 -5.27
N SER A 254 16.39 -20.54 -5.98
CA SER A 254 17.22 -21.12 -7.03
C SER A 254 18.50 -20.31 -7.13
N GLN A 255 19.61 -21.02 -7.30
CA GLN A 255 20.93 -20.48 -7.62
C GLN A 255 21.49 -21.26 -8.81
N CYS A 256 22.07 -20.53 -9.76
CA CYS A 256 22.62 -21.11 -10.98
C CYS A 256 24.08 -20.69 -11.16
N VAL A 257 24.90 -21.64 -11.60
CA VAL A 257 26.31 -21.45 -11.91
C VAL A 257 26.49 -21.66 -13.42
N ASP A 258 27.02 -20.64 -14.10
CA ASP A 258 27.43 -20.76 -15.51
C ASP A 258 28.53 -21.82 -15.62
N THR A 259 28.33 -22.80 -16.50
CA THR A 259 29.33 -23.85 -16.72
C THR A 259 30.52 -23.36 -17.53
N ASN A 260 30.46 -22.11 -18.04
CA ASN A 260 31.37 -21.51 -19.01
C ASN A 260 31.46 -22.32 -20.31
N LEU A 261 30.36 -22.99 -20.67
CA LEU A 261 30.18 -23.68 -21.95
C LEU A 261 28.97 -23.08 -22.67
N THR A 262 29.10 -22.90 -23.98
CA THR A 262 27.97 -22.53 -24.85
C THR A 262 27.70 -23.59 -25.90
N VAL A 263 26.45 -23.67 -26.32
CA VAL A 263 26.01 -24.46 -27.46
C VAL A 263 25.73 -23.50 -28.60
N ASP A 264 26.55 -23.57 -29.64
CA ASP A 264 26.45 -22.74 -30.82
C ASP A 264 25.91 -23.55 -31.99
N TYR A 265 24.99 -22.97 -32.75
CA TYR A 265 24.40 -23.64 -33.91
C TYR A 265 23.94 -22.66 -34.98
N THR A 266 23.71 -23.22 -36.17
CA THR A 266 23.15 -22.49 -37.31
C THR A 266 21.83 -23.13 -37.71
N LEU A 267 20.77 -22.32 -37.83
CA LEU A 267 19.51 -22.80 -38.37
C LEU A 267 19.62 -22.95 -39.89
N GLN A 268 19.50 -24.17 -40.40
CA GLN A 268 19.48 -24.45 -41.85
C GLN A 268 18.06 -24.91 -42.25
N ASN A 269 17.59 -24.41 -43.39
CA ASN A 269 16.21 -24.47 -43.90
C ASN A 269 15.42 -25.79 -43.71
N SER A 270 14.27 -25.72 -43.04
CA SER A 270 12.99 -26.27 -43.52
C SER A 270 11.79 -25.68 -42.73
N PRO A 271 10.67 -25.29 -43.38
CA PRO A 271 9.53 -24.59 -42.74
C PRO A 271 8.68 -25.43 -41.78
N VAL A 272 9.07 -26.68 -41.51
CA VAL A 272 8.19 -27.68 -40.87
C VAL A 272 8.75 -28.25 -39.57
N THR A 273 10.05 -28.09 -39.28
CA THR A 273 10.66 -28.59 -38.03
C THR A 273 11.81 -27.70 -37.57
N THR A 274 11.50 -26.63 -36.83
CA THR A 274 12.48 -25.75 -36.15
C THR A 274 13.32 -26.46 -35.08
N ASN A 275 13.12 -27.76 -34.85
CA ASN A 275 13.52 -28.41 -33.60
C ASN A 275 14.76 -29.29 -33.73
N GLN A 276 15.17 -29.69 -34.94
CA GLN A 276 16.28 -30.62 -35.11
C GLN A 276 17.41 -29.98 -35.92
N VAL A 277 18.22 -29.18 -35.24
CA VAL A 277 19.55 -28.85 -35.73
C VAL A 277 20.39 -30.12 -35.59
N ASN A 278 20.97 -30.60 -36.70
CA ASN A 278 21.74 -31.84 -36.70
C ASN A 278 23.12 -31.70 -36.05
N ASN A 279 23.73 -30.53 -36.20
CA ASN A 279 25.09 -30.27 -35.75
C ASN A 279 25.11 -29.06 -34.82
N TYR A 280 25.66 -29.24 -33.63
CA TYR A 280 25.94 -28.20 -32.67
C TYR A 280 27.45 -28.11 -32.44
N ASN A 281 27.92 -26.96 -32.01
CA ASN A 281 29.29 -26.77 -31.55
C ASN A 281 29.24 -26.44 -30.06
N LEU A 282 29.83 -27.30 -29.23
CA LEU A 282 30.09 -26.96 -27.84
C LEU A 282 31.35 -26.09 -27.78
N VAL A 283 31.25 -24.90 -27.20
CA VAL A 283 32.34 -23.93 -27.13
C VAL A 283 32.79 -23.75 -25.70
N ASP A 284 34.10 -23.89 -25.46
CA ASP A 284 34.68 -23.74 -24.13
C ASP A 284 35.09 -22.29 -23.86
N HIS A 285 34.51 -21.66 -22.83
CA HIS A 285 34.88 -20.34 -22.34
C HIS A 285 35.61 -20.38 -20.99
N GLY A 286 35.90 -21.58 -20.46
CA GLY A 286 36.49 -21.78 -19.14
C GLY A 286 35.97 -23.03 -18.43
N GLY A 287 35.01 -23.73 -19.04
CA GLY A 287 34.40 -24.91 -18.47
C GLY A 287 35.34 -26.12 -18.47
N PHE A 288 36.27 -26.22 -19.44
CA PHE A 288 37.25 -27.31 -19.49
C PHE A 288 38.66 -26.85 -19.13
N TYR A 289 39.23 -25.87 -19.84
CA TYR A 289 40.64 -25.51 -19.64
C TYR A 289 40.92 -24.92 -18.24
N ASN A 290 39.94 -24.29 -17.60
CA ASN A 290 40.02 -23.73 -16.25
C ASN A 290 39.25 -24.55 -15.20
N LEU A 291 38.95 -25.82 -15.50
CA LEU A 291 38.25 -26.69 -14.56
C LEU A 291 39.13 -26.98 -13.33
N THR A 292 38.52 -26.90 -12.15
CA THR A 292 39.20 -27.18 -10.87
C THR A 292 39.74 -28.61 -10.81
N THR A 293 40.86 -28.81 -10.09
CA THR A 293 41.39 -30.14 -9.77
C THR A 293 40.78 -30.76 -8.54
N GLU A 294 40.22 -29.93 -7.66
CA GLU A 294 39.71 -30.37 -6.38
C GLU A 294 38.26 -30.79 -6.52
N TYR A 295 37.90 -31.90 -5.89
CA TYR A 295 36.52 -32.35 -5.88
C TYR A 295 35.66 -31.38 -5.04
N PRO A 296 34.56 -30.83 -5.60
CA PRO A 296 33.71 -29.91 -4.88
C PRO A 296 33.00 -30.63 -3.73
N THR A 297 33.37 -30.29 -2.49
CA THR A 297 32.67 -30.76 -1.29
C THR A 297 31.32 -30.08 -1.17
N LEU A 298 30.37 -30.76 -0.54
CA LEU A 298 29.03 -30.27 -0.28
C LEU A 298 28.77 -30.31 1.23
N ASN A 299 28.36 -29.19 1.83
CA ASN A 299 27.98 -29.19 3.23
C ASN A 299 26.50 -29.58 3.39
N ARG A 300 26.20 -30.48 4.34
CA ARG A 300 24.85 -30.98 4.61
C ARG A 300 24.33 -30.46 5.95
N ASP A 301 24.25 -29.13 6.09
CA ASP A 301 23.80 -28.46 7.33
C ASP A 301 22.27 -28.45 7.50
N GLY A 302 21.57 -29.30 6.76
CA GLY A 302 20.12 -29.40 6.70
C GLY A 302 19.41 -28.08 6.41
N GLN A 303 18.76 -27.49 7.40
CA GLN A 303 17.96 -26.28 7.23
C GLN A 303 18.81 -25.01 6.95
N ASN A 304 20.14 -25.07 7.11
CA ASN A 304 21.07 -24.04 6.64
C ASN A 304 21.60 -24.41 5.24
N LEU A 305 20.80 -24.13 4.20
CA LEU A 305 21.05 -24.59 2.84
C LEU A 305 21.84 -23.58 1.99
N ASP A 306 22.97 -24.00 1.41
CA ASP A 306 23.74 -23.23 0.42
C ASP A 306 23.55 -23.78 -1.00
N LEU A 307 22.50 -23.32 -1.68
CA LEU A 307 22.21 -23.71 -3.07
C LEU A 307 23.35 -23.40 -4.06
N GLN A 308 24.20 -22.41 -3.79
CA GLN A 308 25.31 -22.08 -4.68
C GLN A 308 26.34 -23.22 -4.69
N GLN A 309 26.60 -23.83 -3.53
CA GLN A 309 27.52 -24.95 -3.41
C GLN A 309 27.00 -26.18 -4.18
N HIS A 310 25.70 -26.47 -4.08
CA HIS A 310 25.03 -27.53 -4.85
C HIS A 310 25.18 -27.28 -6.36
N ALA A 311 24.82 -26.09 -6.84
CA ALA A 311 24.91 -25.71 -8.26
C ALA A 311 26.35 -25.75 -8.79
N TYR A 312 27.31 -25.27 -8.00
CA TYR A 312 28.74 -25.30 -8.36
C TYR A 312 29.26 -26.72 -8.51
N LYS A 313 28.92 -27.60 -7.56
CA LYS A 313 29.25 -29.03 -7.62
C LYS A 313 28.68 -29.67 -8.89
N GLY A 314 27.42 -29.37 -9.19
CA GLY A 314 26.77 -29.81 -10.42
C GLY A 314 27.50 -29.39 -11.70
N ALA A 315 27.89 -28.12 -11.80
CA ALA A 315 28.63 -27.58 -12.94
C ALA A 315 29.99 -28.26 -13.13
N VAL A 316 30.77 -28.39 -12.05
CA VAL A 316 32.11 -29.00 -12.10
C VAL A 316 32.05 -30.46 -12.53
N LEU A 317 31.15 -31.25 -11.93
CA LEU A 317 31.02 -32.66 -12.27
C LEU A 317 30.51 -32.86 -13.70
N SER A 318 29.53 -32.06 -14.13
CA SER A 318 29.03 -32.11 -15.50
C SER A 318 30.14 -31.83 -16.52
N ASN A 319 30.92 -30.76 -16.32
CA ASN A 319 32.04 -30.43 -17.20
C ASN A 319 33.10 -31.54 -17.21
N PHE A 320 33.45 -32.09 -16.05
CA PHE A 320 34.43 -33.17 -15.93
C PHE A 320 34.04 -34.42 -16.75
N TYR A 321 32.82 -34.91 -16.58
CA TYR A 321 32.36 -36.10 -17.29
C TYR A 321 32.11 -35.82 -18.79
N THR A 322 31.77 -34.59 -19.15
CA THR A 322 31.68 -34.15 -20.55
C THR A 322 33.04 -34.20 -21.23
N MET A 323 34.12 -33.76 -20.57
CA MET A 323 35.49 -33.91 -21.09
C MET A 323 35.85 -35.39 -21.36
N PHE A 324 35.38 -36.29 -20.49
CA PHE A 324 35.57 -37.73 -20.68
C PHE A 324 34.81 -38.24 -21.92
N ASN A 325 33.55 -37.85 -22.08
CA ASN A 325 32.71 -38.21 -23.23
C ASN A 325 33.25 -37.70 -24.58
N LEU A 326 33.94 -36.56 -24.59
CA LEU A 326 34.56 -35.98 -25.80
C LEU A 326 35.87 -36.65 -26.23
N GLY A 327 36.08 -37.91 -25.86
CA GLY A 327 37.29 -38.67 -26.18
C GLY A 327 38.41 -38.49 -25.15
N ASN A 328 38.06 -38.31 -23.87
CA ASN A 328 38.99 -38.15 -22.76
C ASN A 328 39.97 -36.99 -22.97
N ILE A 329 39.42 -35.81 -23.29
CA ILE A 329 40.22 -34.60 -23.46
C ILE A 329 40.77 -34.14 -22.11
N THR A 330 42.00 -33.64 -22.13
CA THR A 330 42.65 -33.04 -20.95
C THR A 330 42.51 -31.52 -20.98
N ARG A 331 42.63 -30.88 -19.81
CA ARG A 331 42.55 -29.40 -19.69
C ARG A 331 43.54 -28.66 -20.58
N LYS A 332 44.72 -29.25 -20.85
CA LYS A 332 45.77 -28.70 -21.73
C LYS A 332 45.40 -28.71 -23.21
N GLN A 333 44.44 -29.54 -23.62
CA GLN A 333 43.99 -29.67 -25.00
C GLN A 333 42.82 -28.72 -25.34
N SER A 334 42.29 -28.01 -24.33
CA SER A 334 41.25 -26.99 -24.51
C SER A 334 41.81 -25.58 -24.27
N TYR A 335 41.10 -24.57 -24.76
CA TYR A 335 41.40 -23.15 -24.58
C TYR A 335 40.13 -22.32 -24.85
N SER A 336 40.13 -21.04 -24.46
CA SER A 336 38.98 -20.16 -24.66
C SER A 336 38.60 -20.05 -26.14
N GLY A 337 37.34 -20.37 -26.48
CA GLY A 337 36.80 -20.41 -27.84
C GLY A 337 37.06 -21.72 -28.58
N ARG A 338 37.59 -22.76 -27.92
CA ARG A 338 37.76 -24.08 -28.55
C ARG A 338 36.40 -24.68 -28.87
N LEU A 339 36.20 -25.02 -30.14
CA LEU A 339 34.99 -25.67 -30.65
C LEU A 339 35.11 -27.20 -30.60
N PHE A 340 34.08 -27.85 -30.06
CA PHE A 340 33.89 -29.30 -30.08
C PHE A 340 32.59 -29.61 -30.85
N PRO A 341 32.68 -30.11 -32.09
CA PRO A 341 31.50 -30.45 -32.86
C PRO A 341 30.80 -31.65 -32.25
N ILE A 342 29.49 -31.51 -32.02
CA ILE A 342 28.62 -32.56 -31.46
C ILE A 342 27.37 -32.70 -32.34
N ASN A 343 26.80 -33.90 -32.36
CA ASN A 343 25.59 -34.20 -33.12
C ASN A 343 24.37 -34.25 -32.19
N PHE A 344 23.18 -33.99 -32.73
CA PHE A 344 21.91 -34.20 -32.03
C PHE A 344 21.83 -35.59 -31.37
N THR A 345 22.29 -36.65 -32.03
CA THR A 345 22.24 -38.01 -31.46
C THR A 345 23.08 -38.20 -30.18
N GLN A 346 24.04 -37.29 -29.94
CA GLN A 346 24.91 -37.34 -28.76
C GLN A 346 24.31 -36.59 -27.56
N THR A 347 23.39 -35.64 -27.76
CA THR A 347 22.93 -34.72 -26.69
C THR A 347 21.43 -34.44 -26.67
N ASN A 348 20.73 -34.70 -27.76
CA ASN A 348 19.32 -34.38 -28.00
C ASN A 348 18.96 -32.90 -27.74
N PHE A 349 19.89 -31.98 -27.98
CA PHE A 349 19.59 -30.55 -27.87
C PHE A 349 18.58 -30.12 -28.92
N PHE A 350 17.64 -29.28 -28.53
CA PHE A 350 16.68 -28.65 -29.45
C PHE A 350 17.00 -27.16 -29.62
N GLY A 351 17.40 -26.75 -30.81
CA GLY A 351 17.66 -25.34 -31.11
C GLY A 351 16.38 -24.49 -31.06
N GLY A 352 16.54 -23.20 -30.79
CA GLY A 352 15.45 -22.22 -30.88
C GLY A 352 14.53 -22.14 -29.66
N GLN A 353 14.79 -22.95 -28.62
CA GLN A 353 13.98 -22.97 -27.41
C GLN A 353 14.83 -23.06 -26.13
N THR A 354 14.25 -22.61 -25.02
CA THR A 354 14.81 -22.80 -23.68
C THR A 354 14.48 -24.20 -23.19
N GLN A 355 15.40 -24.87 -22.51
CA GLN A 355 15.15 -26.25 -22.05
C GLN A 355 15.99 -26.63 -20.84
N THR A 356 15.45 -27.56 -20.05
CA THR A 356 16.23 -28.30 -19.07
C THR A 356 16.76 -29.57 -19.73
N ILE A 357 18.05 -29.81 -19.57
CA ILE A 357 18.76 -30.98 -20.06
C ILE A 357 19.28 -31.80 -18.88
N ASN A 358 19.65 -33.05 -19.17
CA ASN A 358 20.24 -33.91 -18.16
C ASN A 358 21.57 -33.32 -17.64
N MET A 359 21.86 -33.46 -16.34
CA MET A 359 23.15 -33.07 -15.75
C MET A 359 24.34 -33.69 -16.47
N LEU A 360 24.17 -34.88 -17.03
CA LEU A 360 25.08 -35.55 -17.93
C LEU A 360 24.46 -35.63 -19.35
N TYR A 361 24.46 -34.49 -20.04
CA TYR A 361 23.78 -34.30 -21.31
C TYR A 361 24.39 -35.07 -22.50
N MET A 362 25.60 -35.62 -22.37
CA MET A 362 26.24 -36.46 -23.40
C MET A 362 26.01 -37.97 -23.21
N GLY A 363 25.17 -38.36 -22.25
CA GLY A 363 24.91 -39.76 -21.91
C GLY A 363 25.89 -40.35 -20.88
N ALA A 364 25.60 -41.58 -20.45
CA ALA A 364 26.34 -42.24 -19.37
C ALA A 364 27.83 -42.47 -19.73
N VAL A 365 28.71 -42.29 -18.74
CA VAL A 365 30.15 -42.51 -18.88
C VAL A 365 30.57 -43.70 -18.05
N THR A 366 31.33 -44.63 -18.63
CA THR A 366 31.97 -45.71 -17.87
C THR A 366 33.43 -45.38 -17.63
N THR A 367 33.81 -45.20 -16.35
CA THR A 367 35.19 -44.99 -15.90
C THR A 367 35.55 -46.07 -14.89
N ASP A 368 36.69 -46.75 -15.05
CA ASP A 368 37.19 -47.76 -14.10
C ASP A 368 36.15 -48.84 -13.72
N ASN A 369 35.43 -49.36 -14.72
CA ASN A 369 34.33 -50.34 -14.58
C ASN A 369 33.10 -49.86 -13.80
N VAL A 370 32.97 -48.55 -13.56
CA VAL A 370 31.77 -47.93 -12.96
C VAL A 370 31.09 -47.06 -14.00
N THR A 371 29.81 -47.32 -14.25
CA THR A 371 28.98 -46.49 -15.13
C THR A 371 28.30 -45.41 -14.33
N ILE A 372 28.58 -44.16 -14.68
CA ILE A 372 28.00 -42.96 -14.08
C ILE A 372 26.91 -42.44 -15.02
N THR A 373 25.72 -42.21 -14.47
CA THR A 373 24.56 -41.69 -15.18
C THR A 373 24.25 -40.25 -14.76
N GLY A 374 23.33 -39.62 -15.50
CA GLY A 374 22.78 -38.33 -15.12
C GLY A 374 22.13 -38.29 -13.75
N GLY A 375 21.47 -39.38 -13.35
CA GLY A 375 20.83 -39.51 -12.04
C GLY A 375 21.86 -39.50 -10.91
N ASP A 376 23.01 -40.16 -11.10
CA ASP A 376 24.09 -40.18 -10.10
C ASP A 376 24.68 -38.78 -9.89
N LEU A 377 24.84 -38.00 -10.97
CA LEU A 377 25.26 -36.60 -10.88
C LEU A 377 24.21 -35.73 -10.20
N ALA A 378 22.92 -35.95 -10.51
CA ALA A 378 21.82 -35.25 -9.85
C ALA A 378 21.85 -35.53 -8.33
N THR A 379 21.86 -36.79 -7.89
CA THR A 379 21.99 -37.17 -6.47
C THR A 379 23.23 -36.56 -5.80
N SER A 380 24.38 -36.52 -6.51
CA SER A 380 25.60 -35.90 -5.97
C SER A 380 25.49 -34.38 -5.80
N CYS A 381 24.76 -33.73 -6.69
CA CYS A 381 24.46 -32.31 -6.66
C CYS A 381 23.40 -31.98 -5.62
N GLU A 382 22.29 -32.72 -5.57
CA GLU A 382 21.16 -32.52 -4.65
C GLU A 382 21.54 -32.82 -3.20
N GLY A 383 22.48 -33.74 -2.98
CA GLY A 383 23.02 -34.02 -1.66
C GLY A 383 22.18 -34.99 -0.83
N TYR A 384 21.16 -35.63 -1.42
CA TYR A 384 20.42 -36.73 -0.81
C TYR A 384 20.05 -37.76 -1.89
N GLY A 385 19.75 -38.99 -1.46
CA GLY A 385 19.23 -40.06 -2.30
C GLY A 385 18.07 -40.77 -1.64
N GLY A 386 17.35 -41.61 -2.40
CA GLY A 386 16.12 -42.25 -1.91
C GLY A 386 16.28 -43.18 -0.69
N LEU A 387 17.51 -43.65 -0.42
CA LEU A 387 17.83 -44.48 0.73
C LEU A 387 18.18 -43.69 2.01
N ASP A 388 18.30 -42.36 1.93
CA ASP A 388 18.52 -41.52 3.10
C ASP A 388 17.25 -41.47 3.97
N SER A 389 17.42 -41.20 5.27
CA SER A 389 16.31 -41.13 6.21
C SER A 389 15.41 -39.92 5.93
N ALA A 390 14.09 -40.08 6.02
CA ALA A 390 13.15 -38.97 5.91
C ALA A 390 13.12 -38.18 7.23
N ASN A 391 13.77 -37.02 7.25
CA ASN A 391 13.88 -36.15 8.43
C ASN A 391 13.89 -34.67 8.05
N ILE A 392 13.80 -33.80 9.05
CA ILE A 392 13.84 -32.33 8.89
C ILE A 392 15.17 -31.81 8.33
N SER A 393 16.25 -32.58 8.47
CA SER A 393 17.59 -32.22 8.02
C SER A 393 17.82 -32.50 6.54
N ASN A 394 17.08 -33.42 5.92
CA ASN A 394 17.20 -33.70 4.50
C ASN A 394 16.23 -32.81 3.72
N VAL A 395 16.75 -31.69 3.24
CA VAL A 395 16.00 -30.66 2.51
C VAL A 395 15.84 -31.04 1.04
N ALA A 396 14.67 -30.75 0.46
CA ALA A 396 14.39 -30.93 -0.96
C ALA A 396 15.19 -29.92 -1.80
N VAL A 397 16.22 -30.43 -2.46
CA VAL A 397 17.06 -29.71 -3.43
C VAL A 397 16.95 -30.44 -4.75
N HIS A 398 16.64 -29.71 -5.81
CA HIS A 398 16.55 -30.24 -7.16
C HIS A 398 17.66 -29.64 -8.00
N CYS A 399 18.47 -30.52 -8.59
CA CYS A 399 19.54 -30.10 -9.50
C CYS A 399 19.15 -30.36 -10.94
N SER A 400 19.43 -29.37 -11.79
CA SER A 400 19.21 -29.51 -13.22
C SER A 400 20.24 -28.75 -14.03
N MET A 401 20.46 -29.19 -15.27
CA MET A 401 21.24 -28.44 -16.24
C MET A 401 20.28 -27.66 -17.12
N PHE A 402 20.46 -26.35 -17.19
CA PHE A 402 19.58 -25.44 -17.88
C PHE A 402 20.30 -24.86 -19.11
N LEU A 403 19.76 -25.13 -20.29
CA LEU A 403 20.18 -24.48 -21.52
C LEU A 403 19.34 -23.22 -21.69
N GLY A 404 19.98 -22.07 -21.45
CA GLY A 404 19.34 -20.77 -21.46
C GLY A 404 18.74 -20.40 -22.82
N PRO A 405 17.93 -19.34 -22.90
CA PRO A 405 17.28 -18.91 -24.13
C PRO A 405 18.28 -18.60 -25.25
N PRO A 406 17.96 -18.94 -26.52
CA PRO A 406 18.82 -18.70 -27.67
C PRO A 406 19.04 -17.22 -27.91
N GLN A 407 20.31 -16.86 -28.12
CA GLN A 407 20.76 -15.51 -28.45
C GLN A 407 21.34 -15.48 -29.86
N ARG A 408 20.90 -14.52 -30.66
CA ARG A 408 21.31 -14.40 -32.06
C ARG A 408 22.68 -13.73 -32.16
N THR A 409 23.59 -14.26 -32.97
CA THR A 409 24.98 -13.79 -33.06
C THR A 409 25.36 -13.16 -34.40
N ASP A 410 24.53 -13.27 -35.44
CA ASP A 410 24.76 -12.69 -36.78
C ASP A 410 24.36 -11.19 -36.89
N GLY A 411 23.86 -10.58 -35.81
CA GLY A 411 23.40 -9.19 -35.78
C GLY A 411 22.01 -8.95 -36.41
N GLY A 412 21.31 -10.01 -36.82
CA GLY A 412 19.91 -9.91 -37.26
C GLY A 412 18.92 -9.73 -36.10
N ASP A 413 17.63 -9.71 -36.41
CA ASP A 413 16.58 -9.56 -35.38
C ASP A 413 16.61 -10.75 -34.40
N PRO A 414 16.82 -10.51 -33.09
CA PRO A 414 16.91 -11.57 -32.08
C PRO A 414 15.58 -12.30 -31.82
N THR A 415 14.47 -11.79 -32.36
CA THR A 415 13.13 -12.37 -32.20
C THR A 415 12.71 -13.26 -33.37
N LEU A 416 13.42 -13.19 -34.49
CA LEU A 416 13.04 -13.89 -35.72
C LEU A 416 14.09 -14.92 -36.12
N PRO A 417 13.73 -16.21 -36.21
CA PRO A 417 14.59 -17.19 -36.86
C PRO A 417 14.70 -16.84 -38.35
N ALA A 418 15.91 -16.95 -38.91
CA ALA A 418 16.16 -16.75 -40.33
C ALA A 418 17.06 -17.86 -40.88
N ASP A 419 17.02 -18.04 -42.19
CA ASP A 419 17.87 -19.02 -42.85
C ASP A 419 19.35 -18.69 -42.64
N ASN A 420 20.12 -19.70 -42.26
CA ASN A 420 21.53 -19.57 -41.90
C ASN A 420 21.80 -18.60 -40.74
N SER A 421 20.79 -18.28 -39.94
CA SER A 421 20.99 -17.50 -38.71
C SER A 421 21.82 -18.29 -37.70
N THR A 422 22.73 -17.60 -37.04
CA THR A 422 23.63 -18.15 -36.03
C THR A 422 23.12 -17.82 -34.63
N TRP A 423 23.17 -18.80 -33.75
CA TRP A 423 22.63 -18.72 -32.40
C TRP A 423 23.61 -19.34 -31.40
N THR A 424 23.60 -18.79 -30.19
CA THR A 424 24.36 -19.30 -29.04
C THR A 424 23.44 -19.42 -27.83
N GLN A 425 23.61 -20.49 -27.06
CA GLN A 425 22.93 -20.74 -25.79
C GLN A 425 23.94 -21.04 -24.69
N ARG A 426 23.83 -20.35 -23.56
CA ARG A 426 24.67 -20.63 -22.38
C ARG A 426 24.10 -21.79 -21.56
N MET A 427 25.00 -22.55 -20.96
CA MET A 427 24.65 -23.67 -20.09
C MET A 427 24.87 -23.30 -18.62
N PHE A 428 23.87 -23.60 -17.80
CA PHE A 428 23.90 -23.32 -16.37
C PHE A 428 23.59 -24.58 -15.58
N SER A 429 24.36 -24.88 -14.55
CA SER A 429 23.93 -25.85 -13.54
C SER A 429 23.16 -25.10 -12.46
N CYS A 430 21.94 -25.52 -12.18
CA CYS A 430 21.06 -24.86 -11.21
C CYS A 430 20.71 -25.82 -10.09
N ALA A 431 20.71 -25.31 -8.87
CA ALA A 431 20.17 -25.96 -7.69
C ALA A 431 19.02 -25.13 -7.15
N SER A 432 17.88 -25.78 -7.00
CA SER A 432 16.61 -25.15 -6.67
C SER A 432 15.93 -25.86 -5.51
N GLY A 433 15.10 -25.14 -4.76
CA GLY A 433 14.36 -25.69 -3.64
C GLY A 433 13.17 -24.82 -3.31
N THR A 434 12.37 -25.25 -2.33
CA THR A 434 11.22 -24.48 -1.87
C THR A 434 11.40 -24.12 -0.42
N ARG A 435 11.19 -22.85 -0.09
CA ARG A 435 11.14 -22.40 1.29
C ARG A 435 9.76 -21.89 1.66
N ALA A 436 9.33 -22.22 2.86
CA ALA A 436 8.15 -21.69 3.51
C ALA A 436 8.56 -20.54 4.45
N ARG A 437 7.79 -19.46 4.44
CA ARG A 437 8.00 -18.29 5.29
C ARG A 437 6.66 -17.65 5.67
N MET A 438 6.60 -17.12 6.88
CA MET A 438 5.47 -16.29 7.31
C MET A 438 5.70 -14.84 6.87
N GLN A 439 4.73 -14.26 6.17
CA GLN A 439 4.78 -12.86 5.75
C GLN A 439 3.45 -12.18 6.08
N ARG A 440 3.54 -10.87 6.38
CA ARG A 440 2.36 -10.05 6.59
C ARG A 440 2.00 -9.36 5.29
N VAL A 441 0.77 -9.62 4.84
CA VAL A 441 0.20 -9.06 3.62
C VAL A 441 -0.76 -7.95 4.00
N ASP A 442 -0.55 -6.77 3.43
CA ASP A 442 -1.47 -5.64 3.54
C ASP A 442 -2.33 -5.59 2.28
N PHE A 443 -3.64 -5.50 2.50
CA PHE A 443 -4.65 -5.37 1.45
C PHE A 443 -5.26 -3.98 1.54
N ASN A 444 -5.55 -3.41 0.39
CA ASN A 444 -6.28 -2.16 0.24
C ASN A 444 -7.21 -2.23 -0.98
N PHE A 445 -8.44 -1.74 -0.87
CA PHE A 445 -9.32 -1.56 -2.01
C PHE A 445 -10.16 -0.30 -1.86
N ASN A 446 -10.57 0.29 -2.99
CA ASN A 446 -11.33 1.54 -3.06
C ASN A 446 -12.78 1.28 -3.49
N GLY A 447 -13.54 0.59 -2.64
CA GLY A 447 -15.02 0.52 -2.71
C GLY A 447 -15.62 -0.56 -3.60
N THR A 448 -14.99 -0.97 -4.69
CA THR A 448 -15.48 -2.13 -5.47
C THR A 448 -15.00 -3.44 -4.84
N MET A 449 -15.95 -4.32 -4.48
CA MET A 449 -15.68 -5.68 -4.00
C MET A 449 -15.26 -6.61 -5.16
N ASP A 450 -14.26 -6.21 -5.92
CA ASP A 450 -13.62 -7.04 -6.94
C ASP A 450 -12.16 -7.30 -6.52
N MET A 451 -11.73 -8.56 -6.63
CA MET A 451 -10.35 -8.93 -6.32
C MET A 451 -9.35 -8.26 -7.26
N SER A 452 -9.74 -7.95 -8.50
CA SER A 452 -8.88 -7.25 -9.46
C SER A 452 -8.51 -5.83 -9.01
N ALA A 453 -9.32 -5.25 -8.11
CA ALA A 453 -9.14 -3.91 -7.56
C ALA A 453 -8.35 -3.89 -6.23
N LEU A 454 -7.86 -5.05 -5.76
CA LEU A 454 -7.04 -5.15 -4.55
C LEU A 454 -5.61 -4.70 -4.82
N ALA A 455 -5.19 -3.65 -4.11
CA ALA A 455 -3.77 -3.35 -3.95
C ALA A 455 -3.21 -4.23 -2.83
N ILE A 456 -2.24 -5.07 -3.19
CA ILE A 456 -1.61 -6.03 -2.30
C ILE A 456 -0.15 -5.64 -2.13
N SER A 457 0.32 -5.65 -0.88
CA SER A 457 1.75 -5.55 -0.58
C SER A 457 2.11 -6.53 0.51
N ARG A 458 3.35 -7.01 0.53
CA ARG A 458 3.80 -7.99 1.53
C ARG A 458 5.12 -7.58 2.16
N ARG A 459 5.28 -7.93 3.44
CA ARG A 459 6.52 -7.74 4.22
C ARG A 459 6.86 -9.00 5.00
N ASN A 460 8.16 -9.22 5.19
CA ASN A 460 8.63 -10.32 6.02
C ASN A 460 8.26 -10.12 7.48
N ILE A 461 7.99 -11.23 8.16
CA ILE A 461 7.85 -11.26 9.62
C ILE A 461 9.19 -11.76 10.16
N ASP A 462 9.95 -10.87 10.80
CA ASP A 462 11.31 -11.18 11.28
C ASP A 462 11.33 -11.96 12.61
N THR A 463 10.16 -12.35 13.13
CA THR A 463 10.06 -13.19 14.34
C THR A 463 10.13 -14.66 13.95
N PRO A 464 11.12 -15.43 14.44
CA PRO A 464 11.19 -16.87 14.19
C PRO A 464 9.92 -17.58 14.66
N VAL A 465 9.42 -18.49 13.84
CA VAL A 465 8.26 -19.33 14.18
C VAL A 465 8.69 -20.78 14.35
N LEU A 466 7.87 -21.57 15.03
CA LEU A 466 8.11 -23.00 15.20
C LEU A 466 7.57 -23.78 13.99
N TRP A 467 8.48 -24.36 13.23
CA TRP A 467 8.18 -25.30 12.14
C TRP A 467 8.30 -26.71 12.65
N ALA A 468 7.48 -27.61 12.10
CA ALA A 468 7.55 -29.02 12.41
C ALA A 468 7.42 -29.87 11.16
N THR A 469 8.08 -31.03 11.20
CA THR A 469 7.85 -32.17 10.31
C THR A 469 7.45 -33.37 11.14
N GLU A 470 6.81 -34.36 10.53
CA GLU A 470 6.60 -35.65 11.18
C GLU A 470 7.93 -36.33 11.53
N ALA A 471 7.99 -36.98 12.69
CA ALA A 471 9.08 -37.88 13.03
C ALA A 471 8.82 -39.28 12.44
N THR A 472 9.83 -39.86 11.78
CA THR A 472 9.74 -41.20 11.19
C THR A 472 11.12 -41.85 11.06
N ASP A 473 11.12 -43.19 11.01
CA ASP A 473 12.29 -44.01 10.71
C ASP A 473 12.30 -44.52 9.25
N LEU A 474 11.38 -44.03 8.41
CA LEU A 474 11.29 -44.40 7.00
C LEU A 474 12.32 -43.66 6.15
N ASN A 475 12.72 -44.26 5.04
CA ASN A 475 13.58 -43.61 4.03
C ASN A 475 12.77 -42.65 3.16
N LEU A 476 13.45 -41.66 2.57
CA LEU A 476 12.88 -40.66 1.66
C LEU A 476 12.04 -41.29 0.55
N THR A 477 12.52 -42.36 -0.08
CA THR A 477 11.78 -43.08 -1.14
C THR A 477 10.40 -43.58 -0.70
N ASN A 478 10.17 -43.79 0.59
CA ASN A 478 8.98 -44.48 1.11
C ASN A 478 7.96 -43.54 1.76
N VAL A 479 8.22 -42.24 1.90
CA VAL A 479 7.28 -41.33 2.59
C VAL A 479 7.44 -39.89 2.12
N ASP A 480 6.32 -39.19 2.02
CA ASP A 480 6.28 -37.73 1.93
C ASP A 480 5.89 -37.16 3.30
N LEU A 481 6.81 -36.43 3.93
CA LEU A 481 6.58 -35.88 5.28
C LEU A 481 5.53 -34.77 5.23
N LEU A 482 4.62 -34.77 6.22
CA LEU A 482 3.82 -33.60 6.52
C LEU A 482 4.68 -32.57 7.24
N TRP A 483 4.53 -31.31 6.82
CA TRP A 483 5.28 -30.19 7.37
C TRP A 483 4.41 -28.94 7.44
N GLY A 484 4.73 -28.04 8.36
CA GLY A 484 4.02 -26.77 8.52
C GLY A 484 4.33 -26.08 9.85
N ARG A 485 3.70 -24.93 10.09
CA ARG A 485 3.84 -24.22 11.36
C ARG A 485 2.97 -24.85 12.43
N VAL A 486 3.53 -24.99 13.62
CA VAL A 486 2.86 -25.53 14.82
C VAL A 486 2.90 -24.50 15.96
N PRO A 487 2.02 -24.60 16.97
CA PRO A 487 2.11 -23.75 18.16
C PRO A 487 3.36 -24.07 18.99
N ASP A 488 3.87 -23.08 19.71
CA ASP A 488 5.07 -23.20 20.55
C ASP A 488 4.98 -24.31 21.60
N SER A 489 3.77 -24.71 22.01
CA SER A 489 3.54 -25.81 22.96
C SER A 489 4.01 -27.19 22.46
N LEU A 490 4.27 -27.35 21.16
CA LEU A 490 4.67 -28.63 20.54
C LEU A 490 6.18 -28.76 20.30
N GLU A 491 7.01 -27.81 20.79
CA GLU A 491 8.45 -27.76 20.52
C GLU A 491 9.24 -29.01 20.97
N GLY A 492 8.73 -29.80 21.91
CA GLY A 492 9.35 -31.04 22.39
C GLY A 492 8.51 -32.30 22.17
N ASP A 493 7.58 -32.30 21.22
CA ASP A 493 6.74 -33.47 20.98
C ASP A 493 7.54 -34.63 20.36
N PRO A 494 7.48 -35.87 20.90
CA PRO A 494 8.26 -37.00 20.39
C PRO A 494 7.85 -37.47 18.99
N ASN A 495 6.65 -37.10 18.50
CA ASN A 495 6.16 -37.48 17.18
C ASN A 495 6.47 -36.41 16.10
N LEU A 496 7.10 -35.29 16.49
CA LEU A 496 7.45 -34.20 15.60
C LEU A 496 8.95 -33.90 15.68
N GLN A 497 9.54 -33.53 14.56
CA GLN A 497 10.85 -32.87 14.54
C GLN A 497 10.61 -31.39 14.34
N THR A 498 11.14 -30.55 15.23
CA THR A 498 10.83 -29.14 15.28
C THR A 498 12.07 -28.27 15.08
N ILE A 499 11.88 -27.09 14.51
CA ILE A 499 12.94 -26.08 14.38
C ILE A 499 12.35 -24.67 14.49
N ARG A 500 13.03 -23.77 15.21
CA ARG A 500 12.70 -22.35 15.25
C ARG A 500 13.50 -21.61 14.19
N SER A 501 12.80 -21.01 13.23
CA SER A 501 13.43 -20.27 12.15
C SER A 501 12.45 -19.28 11.51
N ASP A 502 12.98 -18.22 10.90
CA ASP A 502 12.21 -17.30 10.05
C ASP A 502 11.93 -17.90 8.66
N VAL A 503 12.73 -18.88 8.24
CA VAL A 503 12.62 -19.64 6.99
C VAL A 503 12.62 -21.13 7.28
N PHE A 504 11.77 -21.87 6.58
CA PHE A 504 11.78 -23.32 6.62
C PHE A 504 11.93 -23.89 5.22
N TYR A 505 13.00 -24.63 4.97
CA TYR A 505 13.15 -25.32 3.71
C TYR A 505 12.37 -26.63 3.73
N VAL A 506 11.56 -26.85 2.69
CA VAL A 506 10.70 -28.03 2.59
C VAL A 506 11.56 -29.29 2.58
N PRO A 507 11.28 -30.29 3.46
CA PRO A 507 12.03 -31.53 3.49
C PRO A 507 11.79 -32.36 2.23
N ALA A 508 12.79 -33.14 1.84
CA ALA A 508 12.66 -34.11 0.76
C ALA A 508 11.69 -35.24 1.15
N GLY A 509 11.05 -35.83 0.14
CA GLY A 509 10.18 -36.99 0.27
C GLY A 509 10.20 -37.88 -0.96
N GLY A 510 9.27 -38.83 -1.02
CA GLY A 510 9.13 -39.77 -2.12
C GLY A 510 8.83 -39.06 -3.44
N ALA A 511 8.04 -37.98 -3.42
CA ALA A 511 7.73 -37.19 -4.60
C ALA A 511 8.97 -36.51 -5.21
N ASP A 512 9.97 -36.14 -4.41
CA ASP A 512 11.24 -35.58 -4.89
C ASP A 512 12.12 -36.61 -5.59
N ILE A 513 12.02 -37.89 -5.19
CA ILE A 513 12.77 -38.99 -5.80
C ILE A 513 12.11 -39.48 -7.10
N TRP A 514 10.79 -39.62 -7.07
CA TRP A 514 10.06 -40.29 -8.16
C TRP A 514 9.36 -39.32 -9.12
N GLY A 515 9.19 -38.05 -8.74
CA GLY A 515 8.49 -37.06 -9.56
C GLY A 515 7.00 -37.36 -9.75
N VAL A 516 6.39 -38.13 -8.85
CA VAL A 516 4.98 -38.53 -8.92
C VAL A 516 4.28 -38.28 -7.60
N THR A 517 2.95 -38.15 -7.66
CA THR A 517 2.10 -37.92 -6.50
C THR A 517 1.34 -39.18 -6.14
N THR A 518 1.28 -39.49 -4.84
CA THR A 518 0.55 -40.65 -4.32
C THR A 518 -0.45 -40.21 -3.25
N GLY A 519 -1.63 -39.77 -3.71
CA GLY A 519 -2.77 -39.45 -2.85
C GLY A 519 -3.10 -37.96 -2.74
N GLY A 520 -4.05 -37.66 -1.86
CA GLY A 520 -4.56 -36.31 -1.59
C GLY A 520 -3.70 -35.49 -0.64
N GLN A 521 -2.37 -35.60 -0.72
CA GLN A 521 -1.41 -34.87 0.12
C GLN A 521 -0.80 -33.70 -0.68
N PRO A 522 -1.29 -32.46 -0.51
CA PRO A 522 -0.84 -31.33 -1.33
C PRO A 522 0.56 -30.81 -0.98
N THR A 523 1.16 -31.25 0.14
CA THR A 523 2.52 -30.84 0.53
C THR A 523 3.60 -31.30 -0.45
N VAL A 524 3.29 -32.23 -1.35
CA VAL A 524 4.19 -32.74 -2.40
C VAL A 524 4.23 -31.86 -3.65
N LEU A 525 3.29 -30.90 -3.80
CA LEU A 525 3.22 -30.04 -4.98
C LEU A 525 4.53 -29.31 -5.31
N PRO A 526 5.26 -28.74 -4.33
CA PRO A 526 6.57 -28.14 -4.58
C PRO A 526 7.55 -29.07 -5.30
N ALA A 527 7.62 -30.34 -4.87
CA ALA A 527 8.48 -31.37 -5.46
C ALA A 527 8.08 -31.67 -6.91
N LEU A 528 6.78 -31.80 -7.18
CA LEU A 528 6.26 -32.03 -8.52
C LEU A 528 6.53 -30.86 -9.47
N ALA A 529 6.43 -29.63 -8.96
CA ALA A 529 6.71 -28.43 -9.75
C ALA A 529 8.19 -28.40 -10.17
N TRP A 530 9.12 -28.68 -9.25
CA TRP A 530 10.55 -28.79 -9.58
C TRP A 530 10.87 -29.98 -10.48
N SER A 531 10.25 -31.14 -10.26
CA SER A 531 10.40 -32.30 -11.14
C SER A 531 9.90 -32.01 -12.57
N THR A 532 8.79 -31.27 -12.69
CA THR A 532 8.27 -30.82 -14.00
C THR A 532 9.26 -29.87 -14.69
N ILE A 533 9.87 -28.95 -13.94
CA ILE A 533 10.93 -28.07 -14.45
C ILE A 533 12.17 -28.89 -14.88
N GLY A 534 12.52 -29.93 -14.12
CA GLY A 534 13.57 -30.89 -14.45
C GLY A 534 13.32 -31.63 -15.78
N ASN A 535 12.05 -31.81 -16.14
CA ASN A 535 11.59 -32.58 -17.30
C ASN A 535 10.96 -31.71 -18.39
N LEU A 536 11.39 -30.45 -18.56
CA LEU A 536 10.90 -29.47 -19.56
C LEU A 536 11.05 -29.89 -21.05
N LEU A 537 11.32 -31.17 -21.34
CA LEU A 537 11.34 -31.77 -22.68
C LEU A 537 10.35 -32.94 -22.84
N GLY A 538 9.58 -33.30 -21.80
CA GLY A 538 8.63 -34.43 -21.81
C GLY A 538 7.31 -34.12 -22.49
N ASN A 539 6.80 -35.07 -23.29
CA ASN A 539 5.64 -34.99 -24.19
C ASN A 539 4.25 -34.86 -23.49
N THR A 540 4.21 -34.33 -22.26
CA THR A 540 3.01 -34.18 -21.42
C THR A 540 2.81 -32.74 -20.96
N MET A 541 3.46 -31.78 -21.64
CA MET A 541 3.52 -30.40 -21.15
C MET A 541 2.17 -29.74 -21.04
N ILE A 542 2.06 -29.09 -19.90
CA ILE A 542 0.87 -28.49 -19.37
C ILE A 542 0.69 -27.07 -19.92
N VAL A 543 1.82 -26.38 -20.11
CA VAL A 543 2.02 -25.14 -20.86
C VAL A 543 3.43 -25.18 -21.44
N ASP A 544 3.62 -24.59 -22.61
CA ASP A 544 4.94 -24.44 -23.22
C ASP A 544 5.76 -23.35 -22.52
N TYR A 545 6.67 -23.78 -21.63
CA TYR A 545 7.67 -22.90 -21.01
C TYR A 545 8.96 -22.78 -21.83
N SER A 546 9.12 -23.54 -22.91
CA SER A 546 10.33 -23.48 -23.74
C SER A 546 10.42 -22.19 -24.56
N GLY A 547 9.25 -21.57 -24.82
CA GLY A 547 9.10 -20.37 -25.62
C GLY A 547 8.98 -20.64 -27.12
N ILE A 548 8.91 -21.91 -27.54
CA ILE A 548 8.81 -22.28 -28.95
C ILE A 548 7.49 -21.84 -29.60
N SER A 549 6.38 -21.95 -28.86
CA SER A 549 5.05 -21.53 -29.29
C SER A 549 4.62 -20.18 -28.72
N ASN A 550 5.36 -19.67 -27.71
CA ASN A 550 5.10 -18.39 -27.06
C ASN A 550 6.30 -17.44 -27.17
N TYR A 551 6.34 -16.66 -28.25
CA TYR A 551 7.44 -15.74 -28.53
C TYR A 551 7.60 -14.62 -27.49
N ALA A 552 6.51 -14.17 -26.87
CA ALA A 552 6.57 -13.18 -25.80
C ALA A 552 7.29 -13.74 -24.56
N LEU A 553 7.06 -15.03 -24.27
CA LEU A 553 7.75 -15.74 -23.19
C LEU A 553 9.25 -15.87 -23.48
N LEU A 554 9.58 -16.34 -24.69
CA LEU A 554 10.97 -16.46 -25.11
C LEU A 554 11.70 -15.12 -25.00
N ARG A 555 11.05 -14.03 -25.45
CA ARG A 555 11.62 -12.69 -25.36
C ARG A 555 11.83 -12.23 -23.92
N LYS A 556 10.88 -12.50 -23.03
CA LYS A 556 11.02 -12.21 -21.58
C LYS A 556 12.23 -12.94 -21.00
N PHE A 557 12.43 -14.22 -21.33
CA PHE A 557 13.58 -15.00 -20.85
C PHE A 557 14.90 -14.50 -21.43
N GLN A 558 14.96 -14.20 -22.73
CA GLN A 558 16.14 -13.58 -23.34
C GLN A 558 16.51 -12.28 -22.61
N GLN A 559 15.52 -11.42 -22.32
CA GLN A 559 15.75 -10.16 -21.62
C GLN A 559 16.27 -10.37 -20.20
N LEU A 560 15.71 -11.32 -19.44
CA LEU A 560 16.18 -11.63 -18.07
C LEU A 560 17.65 -12.04 -18.04
N ILE A 561 18.08 -12.88 -18.98
CA ILE A 561 19.47 -13.34 -19.08
C ILE A 561 20.41 -12.22 -19.53
N LEU A 562 19.95 -11.36 -20.47
CA LEU A 562 20.74 -10.21 -20.91
C LEU A 562 20.87 -9.14 -19.83
N SER A 563 19.84 -8.94 -19.01
CA SER A 563 19.87 -7.95 -17.91
C SER A 563 20.70 -8.42 -16.72
N ASP A 564 20.61 -9.70 -16.37
CA ASP A 564 21.38 -10.31 -15.29
C ASP A 564 21.93 -11.67 -15.75
N PRO A 565 23.17 -11.70 -16.27
CA PRO A 565 23.80 -12.95 -16.70
C PRO A 565 24.06 -13.95 -15.56
N THR A 566 24.07 -13.49 -14.30
CA THR A 566 24.36 -14.33 -13.13
C THR A 566 23.12 -14.97 -12.56
N ASN A 567 22.06 -14.20 -12.30
CA ASN A 567 20.83 -14.72 -11.68
C ASN A 567 19.66 -14.87 -12.65
N GLY A 568 19.79 -14.44 -13.91
CA GLY A 568 18.70 -14.50 -14.89
C GLY A 568 18.16 -15.93 -15.09
N ALA A 569 19.05 -16.92 -15.11
CA ALA A 569 18.66 -18.33 -15.22
C ALA A 569 17.85 -18.81 -14.00
N ALA A 570 18.30 -18.44 -12.80
CA ALA A 570 17.58 -18.75 -11.56
C ALA A 570 16.22 -18.05 -11.51
N GLN A 571 16.13 -16.80 -11.98
CA GLN A 571 14.88 -16.05 -12.04
C GLN A 571 13.87 -16.70 -12.99
N ILE A 572 14.32 -17.21 -14.14
CA ILE A 572 13.45 -17.95 -15.08
C ILE A 572 12.85 -19.18 -14.39
N GLN A 573 13.67 -19.98 -13.72
CA GLN A 573 13.17 -21.18 -13.02
C GLN A 573 12.17 -20.84 -11.91
N LYS A 574 12.44 -19.78 -11.14
CA LYS A 574 11.52 -19.29 -10.10
C LYS A 574 10.17 -18.87 -10.67
N LEU A 575 10.16 -18.17 -11.80
CA LEU A 575 8.94 -17.75 -12.48
C LEU A 575 8.11 -18.94 -12.98
N ILE A 576 8.76 -19.94 -13.59
CA ILE A 576 8.09 -21.17 -14.05
C ILE A 576 7.49 -21.92 -12.86
N TRP A 577 8.24 -22.06 -11.77
CA TRP A 577 7.75 -22.74 -10.57
C TRP A 577 6.50 -22.06 -9.99
N THR A 578 6.52 -20.73 -9.86
CA THR A 578 5.39 -19.96 -9.34
C THR A 578 4.15 -20.12 -10.22
N ASP A 579 4.32 -20.13 -11.54
CA ASP A 579 3.24 -20.34 -12.51
C ASP A 579 2.59 -21.73 -12.37
N ILE A 580 3.42 -22.78 -12.29
CA ILE A 580 2.98 -24.16 -12.08
C ILE A 580 2.21 -24.28 -10.76
N MET A 581 2.74 -23.73 -9.68
CA MET A 581 2.14 -23.81 -8.35
C MET A 581 0.81 -23.04 -8.27
N ALA A 582 0.72 -21.85 -8.88
CA ALA A 582 -0.52 -21.07 -8.95
C ALA A 582 -1.64 -21.85 -9.66
N ASN A 583 -1.30 -22.62 -10.70
CA ASN A 583 -2.25 -23.44 -11.44
C ASN A 583 -2.71 -24.70 -10.68
N ASN A 584 -1.91 -25.22 -9.75
CA ASN A 584 -2.14 -26.55 -9.17
C ASN A 584 -2.50 -26.56 -7.67
N MET A 585 -2.31 -25.44 -6.96
CA MET A 585 -2.61 -25.33 -5.54
C MET A 585 -3.73 -24.32 -5.24
N VAL A 586 -4.42 -24.53 -4.12
CA VAL A 586 -5.30 -23.55 -3.49
C VAL A 586 -5.10 -23.57 -1.97
N GLY A 587 -5.14 -22.39 -1.36
CA GLY A 587 -5.24 -22.20 0.08
C GLY A 587 -6.70 -22.24 0.54
N THR A 588 -6.94 -22.78 1.74
CA THR A 588 -8.29 -23.03 2.27
C THR A 588 -8.63 -22.23 3.52
N ASP A 589 -7.66 -21.61 4.18
CA ASP A 589 -7.88 -20.89 5.43
C ASP A 589 -8.75 -19.65 5.22
N SER A 590 -9.92 -19.61 5.87
CA SER A 590 -10.89 -18.52 5.75
C SER A 590 -11.20 -17.93 7.11
N ARG A 591 -11.27 -16.59 7.15
CA ARG A 591 -11.61 -15.84 8.36
C ARG A 591 -13.01 -15.25 8.25
N THR A 592 -13.78 -15.37 9.33
CA THR A 592 -15.13 -14.79 9.43
C THR A 592 -15.11 -13.33 9.89
N THR A 593 -14.01 -12.89 10.49
CA THR A 593 -13.83 -11.53 11.01
C THR A 593 -12.43 -11.03 10.69
N LEU A 594 -12.32 -9.74 10.34
CA LEU A 594 -11.07 -9.04 10.02
C LEU A 594 -10.99 -7.74 10.82
N LEU A 595 -9.76 -7.34 11.18
CA LEU A 595 -9.49 -6.02 11.74
C LEU A 595 -9.21 -5.06 10.59
N ILE A 596 -10.11 -4.11 10.37
CA ILE A 596 -10.07 -3.19 9.23
C ILE A 596 -9.85 -1.74 9.65
N GLY A 597 -9.07 -1.01 8.86
CA GLY A 597 -9.07 0.45 8.84
C GLY A 597 -9.90 0.93 7.65
N GLU A 598 -11.11 1.40 7.90
CA GLU A 598 -11.97 1.96 6.84
C GLU A 598 -11.32 3.21 6.23
N ASN A 599 -11.47 3.38 4.91
CA ASN A 599 -10.96 4.56 4.23
C ASN A 599 -11.87 5.77 4.53
N VAL A 600 -11.29 6.79 5.15
CA VAL A 600 -11.98 8.04 5.53
C VAL A 600 -11.47 9.17 4.66
N SER A 601 -12.40 9.89 4.01
CA SER A 601 -12.08 11.08 3.25
C SER A 601 -11.47 12.16 4.14
N ALA A 602 -10.22 12.54 3.89
CA ALA A 602 -9.61 13.70 4.54
C ALA A 602 -9.86 14.97 3.74
N ILE A 603 -9.86 16.11 4.42
CA ILE A 603 -9.77 17.42 3.77
C ILE A 603 -8.31 17.87 3.81
N ALA A 604 -7.77 18.30 2.67
CA ALA A 604 -6.52 19.05 2.62
C ALA A 604 -6.83 20.54 2.46
N TYR A 605 -6.17 21.38 3.25
CA TYR A 605 -6.28 22.84 3.14
C TYR A 605 -4.95 23.48 2.76
N ASP A 606 -4.91 24.26 1.68
CA ASP A 606 -3.73 25.07 1.32
C ASP A 606 -3.74 26.39 2.11
N LEU A 607 -2.79 26.52 3.05
CA LEU A 607 -2.62 27.67 3.92
C LEU A 607 -2.42 29.00 3.17
N ARG A 608 -2.02 29.00 1.89
CA ARG A 608 -1.89 30.24 1.09
C ARG A 608 -3.23 30.98 0.97
N TYR A 609 -4.34 30.25 0.92
CA TYR A 609 -5.68 30.82 0.83
C TYR A 609 -6.20 31.38 2.17
N ALA A 610 -5.53 31.09 3.30
CA ALA A 610 -5.86 31.62 4.62
C ALA A 610 -5.29 33.02 4.92
N ILE A 611 -4.37 33.53 4.09
CA ILE A 611 -3.66 34.80 4.33
C ILE A 611 -4.63 35.99 4.58
N PRO A 612 -5.67 36.23 3.75
CA PRO A 612 -6.60 37.34 3.98
C PRO A 612 -7.37 37.22 5.31
N ALA A 613 -7.73 36.00 5.71
CA ALA A 613 -8.44 35.74 6.96
C ALA A 613 -7.55 35.96 8.19
N LEU A 614 -6.27 35.60 8.12
CA LEU A 614 -5.31 35.87 9.19
C LEU A 614 -5.09 37.37 9.40
N LEU A 615 -5.01 38.15 8.32
CA LEU A 615 -4.95 39.61 8.40
C LEU A 615 -6.22 40.21 8.99
N LEU A 616 -7.39 39.67 8.64
CA LEU A 616 -8.66 40.08 9.23
C LEU A 616 -8.68 39.80 10.74
N PHE A 617 -8.20 38.63 11.17
CA PHE A 617 -8.13 38.26 12.58
C PHE A 617 -7.19 39.17 13.38
N LEU A 618 -6.03 39.54 12.80
CA LEU A 618 -5.09 40.48 13.40
C LEU A 618 -5.68 41.88 13.60
N LEU A 619 -6.59 42.32 12.72
CA LEU A 619 -7.31 43.59 12.88
C LEU A 619 -8.50 43.49 13.85
N TRP A 620 -9.19 42.35 13.84
CA TRP A 620 -10.35 42.09 14.67
C TRP A 620 -10.00 41.96 16.16
N LEU A 621 -8.97 41.19 16.50
CA LEU A 621 -8.61 40.89 17.88
C LEU A 621 -8.35 42.14 18.75
N PRO A 622 -7.55 43.15 18.33
CA PRO A 622 -7.35 44.36 19.12
C PRO A 622 -8.56 45.29 19.14
N THR A 623 -9.34 45.36 18.04
CA THR A 623 -10.53 46.24 17.97
C THR A 623 -11.67 45.71 18.82
N PHE A 624 -11.93 44.40 18.75
CA PHE A 624 -12.92 43.73 19.59
C PHE A 624 -12.49 43.76 21.06
N GLY A 625 -11.23 43.42 21.37
CA GLY A 625 -10.69 43.49 22.73
C GLY A 625 -10.78 44.90 23.34
N GLY A 626 -10.45 45.93 22.57
CA GLY A 626 -10.58 47.32 23.00
C GLY A 626 -12.03 47.75 23.27
N ALA A 627 -12.97 47.35 22.40
CA ALA A 627 -14.39 47.65 22.59
C ALA A 627 -14.95 46.98 23.85
N VAL A 628 -14.62 45.70 24.07
CA VAL A 628 -15.03 44.96 25.27
C VAL A 628 -14.41 45.59 26.51
N PHE A 629 -13.13 45.93 26.50
CA PHE A 629 -12.46 46.59 27.61
C PHE A 629 -13.15 47.90 28.01
N VAL A 630 -13.48 48.76 27.03
CA VAL A 630 -14.17 50.04 27.27
C VAL A 630 -15.59 49.85 27.82
N LEU A 631 -16.30 48.82 27.37
CA LEU A 631 -17.66 48.49 27.85
C LEU A 631 -17.65 47.90 29.27
N VAL A 632 -16.71 47.01 29.56
CA VAL A 632 -16.63 46.30 30.87
C VAL A 632 -16.08 47.22 31.96
N THR A 633 -15.10 48.07 31.65
CA THR A 633 -14.54 49.05 32.61
C THR A 633 -15.47 50.22 32.92
N GLY A 634 -16.63 50.32 32.24
CA GLY A 634 -17.60 51.39 32.43
C GLY A 634 -17.18 52.75 31.86
N LEU A 635 -16.06 52.80 31.13
CA LEU A 635 -15.57 53.99 30.42
C LEU A 635 -16.57 54.48 29.35
N LEU A 636 -17.41 53.58 28.82
CA LEU A 636 -18.56 53.91 27.97
C LEU A 636 -19.84 53.31 28.58
N ARG A 637 -20.74 54.16 29.07
CA ARG A 637 -22.04 53.71 29.61
C ARG A 637 -23.01 53.41 28.46
N LEU A 638 -23.66 52.23 28.48
CA LEU A 638 -24.68 51.84 27.48
C LEU A 638 -25.83 52.86 27.37
N SER A 639 -26.18 53.53 28.47
CA SER A 639 -27.18 54.61 28.48
C SER A 639 -26.78 55.79 27.61
N TYR A 640 -25.51 56.16 27.58
CA TYR A 640 -24.98 57.25 26.75
C TYR A 640 -24.95 56.86 25.26
N LEU A 641 -24.60 55.61 24.95
CA LEU A 641 -24.67 55.06 23.60
C LEU A 641 -26.11 55.08 23.06
N LYS A 642 -27.07 54.61 23.88
CA LYS A 642 -28.51 54.62 23.55
C LYS A 642 -29.03 56.04 23.37
N PHE A 643 -28.62 56.97 24.24
CA PHE A 643 -28.95 58.39 24.13
C PHE A 643 -28.46 58.98 22.80
N LEU A 644 -27.18 58.80 22.47
CA LEU A 644 -26.61 59.29 21.21
C LEU A 644 -27.32 58.71 19.98
N LEU A 645 -27.49 57.39 19.90
CA LEU A 645 -28.20 56.73 18.79
C LEU A 645 -29.63 57.24 18.61
N THR A 646 -30.33 57.52 19.72
CA THR A 646 -31.71 58.02 19.71
C THR A 646 -31.79 59.47 19.21
N HIS A 647 -30.76 60.28 19.46
CA HIS A 647 -30.72 61.70 19.10
C HIS A 647 -29.99 62.00 17.77
N THR A 648 -29.24 61.05 17.21
CA THR A 648 -28.59 61.17 15.90
C THR A 648 -29.39 60.57 14.74
N SER A 649 -30.59 60.03 15.00
CA SER A 649 -31.48 59.52 13.96
C SER A 649 -31.87 60.65 12.99
N SER A 650 -31.53 60.48 11.71
CA SER A 650 -31.79 61.43 10.62
C SER A 650 -33.26 61.87 10.53
N GLY A 651 -34.20 60.99 10.91
CA GLY A 651 -35.63 61.32 10.99
C GLY A 651 -35.97 62.33 12.09
N ARG A 652 -35.28 62.32 13.24
CA ARG A 652 -35.53 63.27 14.34
C ARG A 652 -34.81 64.61 14.16
N ILE A 653 -33.66 64.62 13.49
CA ILE A 653 -32.95 65.85 13.10
C ILE A 653 -33.79 66.64 12.09
N ALA A 654 -34.38 65.95 11.09
CA ALA A 654 -35.26 66.58 10.10
C ALA A 654 -36.58 67.10 10.69
N LEU A 655 -37.07 66.46 11.77
CA LEU A 655 -38.29 66.86 12.49
C LEU A 655 -38.04 67.89 13.61
N GLY A 656 -36.80 68.33 13.83
CA GLY A 656 -36.45 69.34 14.85
C GLY A 656 -36.45 68.83 16.30
N ASP A 657 -36.47 67.52 16.50
CA ASP A 657 -36.66 66.85 17.80
C ASP A 657 -35.33 66.28 18.38
N SER A 658 -34.20 66.81 17.91
CA SER A 658 -32.84 66.43 18.33
C SER A 658 -32.28 67.40 19.38
N ALA A 659 -31.67 66.88 20.45
CA ALA A 659 -31.02 67.66 21.51
C ALA A 659 -29.71 68.38 21.09
N LEU A 660 -29.32 68.29 19.81
CA LEU A 660 -28.13 68.94 19.25
C LEU A 660 -28.46 70.41 18.95
N ARG A 661 -27.98 71.36 19.76
CA ARG A 661 -28.16 72.80 19.55
C ARG A 661 -26.86 73.48 19.13
N PRO A 662 -26.88 74.42 18.17
CA PRO A 662 -25.72 75.28 17.91
C PRO A 662 -25.47 76.17 19.13
N MET A 663 -24.26 76.18 19.67
CA MET A 663 -23.91 77.08 20.77
C MET A 663 -23.78 78.52 20.25
N HIS A 664 -24.62 79.43 20.75
CA HIS A 664 -24.48 80.87 20.53
C HIS A 664 -23.62 81.50 21.63
N HIS A 665 -22.67 82.36 21.25
CA HIS A 665 -21.93 83.22 22.17
C HIS A 665 -22.44 84.66 22.08
N GLY A 666 -22.87 85.22 23.21
CA GLY A 666 -23.16 86.64 23.39
C GLY A 666 -23.66 86.93 24.82
N PRO A 667 -23.14 87.95 25.54
CA PRO A 667 -23.37 88.10 26.98
C PRO A 667 -24.60 88.96 27.32
N GLY A 668 -25.36 88.51 28.34
CA GLY A 668 -25.97 89.33 29.39
C GLY A 668 -27.25 90.12 29.08
N PHE A 669 -28.42 89.57 29.44
CA PHE A 669 -29.50 90.30 30.12
C PHE A 669 -30.54 89.32 30.72
N ASP A 670 -30.82 89.47 32.02
CA ASP A 670 -31.84 88.77 32.84
C ASP A 670 -32.92 89.81 33.22
N PRO A 671 -34.06 89.48 33.87
CA PRO A 671 -34.93 88.28 33.81
C PRO A 671 -36.44 88.68 33.68
N GLY A 672 -37.35 87.72 33.45
CA GLY A 672 -38.79 88.01 33.57
C GLY A 672 -39.75 86.87 33.28
N TYR A 673 -40.47 86.44 34.32
CA TYR A 673 -41.60 85.50 34.36
C TYR A 673 -42.53 85.46 33.12
N MET A 674 -42.91 84.26 32.68
CA MET A 674 -44.32 83.80 32.48
C MET A 674 -44.37 82.41 31.81
N THR A 675 -45.07 81.47 32.45
CA THR A 675 -45.76 80.33 31.80
C THR A 675 -47.06 80.81 31.14
N PRO A 676 -47.82 80.02 30.33
CA PRO A 676 -47.52 78.85 29.47
C PRO A 676 -48.14 78.98 28.04
N THR A 677 -48.12 77.88 27.25
CA THR A 677 -49.04 77.50 26.12
C THR A 677 -48.53 77.55 24.66
N THR A 678 -48.36 76.34 24.09
CA THR A 678 -48.78 75.77 22.77
C THR A 678 -48.76 76.57 21.44
N PRO A 679 -48.68 75.88 20.28
CA PRO A 679 -47.82 76.23 19.15
C PRO A 679 -48.55 76.87 17.97
N MET A 680 -47.81 77.57 17.10
CA MET A 680 -48.24 77.74 15.70
C MET A 680 -47.06 77.68 14.73
N ALA A 681 -47.30 76.87 13.68
CA ALA A 681 -46.49 76.71 12.50
C ALA A 681 -46.41 77.99 11.66
N GLY A 682 -45.29 78.17 10.96
CA GLY A 682 -45.11 79.23 9.99
C GLY A 682 -43.92 78.95 9.08
N THR A 683 -44.20 78.40 7.91
CA THR A 683 -43.31 78.28 6.75
C THR A 683 -42.76 79.64 6.31
N ALA A 684 -41.47 79.73 6.02
CA ALA A 684 -40.93 80.81 5.19
C ALA A 684 -39.76 80.32 4.33
N ARG A 685 -39.89 80.63 3.04
CA ARG A 685 -39.04 80.32 1.90
C ARG A 685 -37.92 81.37 1.80
N ASN A 686 -36.73 80.87 1.48
CA ASN A 686 -35.54 81.51 0.91
C ASN A 686 -35.54 83.03 0.68
N GLU A 687 -34.62 83.72 1.35
CA GLU A 687 -33.61 84.58 0.71
C GLU A 687 -32.37 84.70 1.63
N ASP A 688 -31.19 84.91 1.02
CA ASP A 688 -29.82 85.01 1.57
C ASP A 688 -28.98 83.72 1.82
N GLU A 689 -28.67 83.03 0.71
CA GLU A 689 -27.72 81.91 0.60
C GLU A 689 -26.21 82.27 0.70
N THR A 690 -25.82 83.55 0.69
CA THR A 690 -24.39 83.92 0.51
C THR A 690 -23.62 84.24 1.79
N ARG A 691 -24.28 84.36 2.96
CA ARG A 691 -23.61 84.48 4.27
C ARG A 691 -23.59 83.19 5.09
N TRP A 692 -24.53 82.26 4.86
CA TRP A 692 -24.57 80.98 5.58
C TRP A 692 -23.46 80.01 5.14
N ALA A 693 -23.06 80.03 3.86
CA ALA A 693 -22.07 79.12 3.31
C ALA A 693 -20.64 79.27 3.90
N LYS A 694 -20.28 80.43 4.46
CA LYS A 694 -18.96 80.66 5.07
C LYS A 694 -18.90 80.46 6.59
N GLY A 695 -20.05 80.41 7.28
CA GLY A 695 -20.13 80.32 8.75
C GLY A 695 -20.54 78.94 9.29
N ALA A 696 -21.33 78.16 8.54
CA ALA A 696 -21.96 76.94 9.06
C ALA A 696 -20.99 75.78 9.38
N GLY A 697 -19.77 75.78 8.82
CA GLY A 697 -18.78 74.73 9.08
C GLY A 697 -18.02 74.87 10.41
N ARG A 698 -18.17 76.00 11.13
CA ARG A 698 -17.37 76.33 12.33
C ARG A 698 -18.17 76.43 13.63
N THR A 699 -19.49 76.34 13.60
CA THR A 699 -20.31 76.36 14.80
C THR A 699 -20.16 75.04 15.57
N PRO A 700 -19.65 75.06 16.83
CA PRO A 700 -19.63 73.87 17.66
C PRO A 700 -21.05 73.49 18.05
N VAL A 701 -21.37 72.21 17.91
CA VAL A 701 -22.64 71.63 18.33
C VAL A 701 -22.31 70.64 19.44
N GLY A 702 -22.71 70.97 20.67
CA GLY A 702 -22.45 70.18 21.87
C GLY A 702 -23.69 69.44 22.35
N VAL A 703 -23.47 68.33 23.07
CA VAL A 703 -24.51 67.62 23.81
C VAL A 703 -24.47 68.10 25.26
N GLU A 704 -25.55 68.71 25.74
CA GLU A 704 -25.65 69.17 27.13
C GLU A 704 -25.93 67.97 28.05
N GLN A 705 -24.99 67.64 28.95
CA GLN A 705 -25.18 66.59 29.96
C GLN A 705 -26.03 67.13 31.11
N VAL A 706 -27.22 66.55 31.31
CA VAL A 706 -27.98 66.74 32.56
C VAL A 706 -27.27 65.93 33.65
N GLY A 707 -26.71 66.64 34.64
CA GLY A 707 -25.96 66.05 35.74
C GLY A 707 -26.80 65.14 36.63
N SER A 708 -26.22 64.02 37.04
CA SER A 708 -26.77 63.14 38.07
C SER A 708 -25.70 62.81 39.12
N ASN A 709 -25.71 63.58 40.21
CA ASN A 709 -25.22 63.14 41.52
C ASN A 709 -26.39 63.25 42.51
N PRO A 710 -26.71 62.21 43.30
CA PRO A 710 -27.66 62.32 44.40
C PRO A 710 -26.95 62.93 45.63
N PRO A 711 -27.62 63.74 46.48
CA PRO A 711 -27.06 64.13 47.76
C PRO A 711 -27.42 63.08 48.82
N GLU A 712 -26.41 62.46 49.40
CA GLU A 712 -26.50 61.74 50.67
C GLU A 712 -25.47 62.36 51.61
N TYR A 713 -25.92 62.94 52.74
CA TYR A 713 -25.11 63.03 53.96
C TYR A 713 -25.99 63.06 55.21
N LYS A 714 -25.63 62.19 56.14
CA LYS A 714 -26.21 61.91 57.47
C LYS A 714 -25.85 62.95 58.53
N GLY A 715 -26.66 62.99 59.59
CA GLY A 715 -26.18 63.25 60.95
C GLY A 715 -27.31 63.47 61.95
N ASP A 716 -27.61 62.46 62.80
CA ASP A 716 -27.69 62.68 64.25
C ASP A 716 -27.71 61.36 65.06
N PHE A 717 -27.06 61.44 66.22
CA PHE A 717 -26.68 60.43 67.20
C PHE A 717 -27.82 60.07 68.19
N MET A 718 -27.91 58.81 68.63
CA MET A 718 -27.63 58.35 70.02
C MET A 718 -28.15 56.93 70.29
N ALA A 719 -27.49 56.29 71.27
CA ALA A 719 -27.55 54.89 71.67
C ALA A 719 -28.84 54.45 72.40
N VAL A 720 -29.08 53.14 72.48
CA VAL A 720 -28.94 52.29 73.69
C VAL A 720 -29.30 50.84 73.34
N ALA A 721 -28.55 49.92 73.95
CA ALA A 721 -28.58 48.46 73.82
C ALA A 721 -29.89 47.79 74.28
N THR A 722 -30.16 46.55 73.81
CA THR A 722 -30.01 45.31 74.62
C THR A 722 -30.45 44.04 73.87
N HIS A 723 -29.54 43.06 73.93
CA HIS A 723 -29.71 41.60 74.05
C HIS A 723 -30.30 40.70 72.93
N PRO A 724 -29.80 39.44 72.85
CA PRO A 724 -29.95 38.54 71.71
C PRO A 724 -30.97 37.42 71.97
N SER A 725 -31.49 36.83 70.89
CA SER A 725 -31.68 35.38 70.77
C SER A 725 -32.23 35.05 69.38
N SER A 726 -31.47 34.23 68.66
CA SER A 726 -31.89 33.38 67.55
C SER A 726 -33.03 32.43 67.97
N PRO A 727 -33.73 31.74 67.05
CA PRO A 727 -33.15 30.79 66.10
C PRO A 727 -33.01 31.29 64.68
#